data_AF-A0A1V8SIH4-F1
#
_entry.id   AF-A0A1V8SIH4-F1
#
_cell.length_a   1.000
_cell.length_b   1.000
_cell.length_c   1.000
_cell.angle_alpha   90.00
_cell.angle_beta   90.00
_cell.angle_gamma   90.00
#
_symmetry.space_group_name_H-M   'P 1'
#
loop_
_entity.id
_entity.type
_entity.pdbx_description
1 polymer ?
#
loop_
_entity_poly.entity_id
_entity_poly.type
_entity_poly.pdbx_seq_one_letter_code
_entity_poly.pdbx_strand_id
1 'polypeptide(L)'
;MNSSYLSSIQDTQLPSTAVRFVDTAVSSFQRIPGSSIVIRYIKSSHQNDPVRTAVELFLFIFAVRYLLAQSYSTNRNKTIPLTEDEIDDLVEDWTPEPLASEETEFERQSNERLPVIVGPSGPKTKLSNGKTVTNLASYNHYNFATNPELTQKAINTVRTYGVGPCSPPGFYGTQDVHMKSEADIAAHLGVPACIIYAQSFSTISSVIPAFSKRGDIIVADKAVNYPIRKGLQISRSTVRWYEHNDMEDLERVLQKVVKEGRGKPLTRRFIVTEGLFENVGDMADLPKLVEFKTKYKFRIILDETWSYGVLGPSGRGLTEHQNVDAMNVDFIIGGLAGALSSGGGFCAASQEIVEHQRISAAAYTYSAALPALLATTASETVTMLQEQPQIIESLRENIKGMRAQLDPRSDWVRCQSSVEAPVMLLVLKDEHVQARNLSIEEQESLLQDCVEEALANGVLITRLKAMPPALGATPKDLIKEWKPKPALKVCVTTGLNKREIEKAGINALGLGIPWIIPFGIAVGGLTVIFILVMLALISQRRLLPGVVILGSFILLVLYATGLIETAIQLFGPQGNVNGNCTRYILTSNHPTGLSINTLAWLEQQTICQAWQAAFAFWIIGAVFLVWMIILGSIVARDSPLDLSTPLSRVLFDVQEVDTRIDTLATQHADAIIGHTASLAKASGRVLEELEERVKELQESYGRLEREVGERHEQAEQVRLAAERMSRTLRLGRSVQRVLGLGRQLQGFVEQGKGSERGMVQAANTVLQLRDVFAAGDAKELGRVQVVSTLRNEIITPAERTLLASAQQVVREFSMSVLAVSGPTAPTYRDSEATKARTVGAVQALWLLSPVKVGSSGFTPTLQLTALSSYLQTALTASLASLTRALATLPTLDRTLQEIASRCQNIIALESLLSSTQSPAHASIPSDAEASNLLDPLLRHLDTSSLPSYFWRSLASQLSGRVQEIMSKGGVSARTLRSNRDRVREAIRECVETGSRGPAGTGKEVSELPGKGWEREAAVMVAVVVGPLGR
;
A
#
# COMPACT_ATOMS: atom_id res chain seq x y z
N MET A 1 29.48 63.52 -45.37
CA MET A 1 29.78 64.94 -45.13
C MET A 1 31.01 65.06 -44.24
N ASN A 2 32.03 65.71 -44.81
CA ASN A 2 33.23 66.36 -44.27
C ASN A 2 33.74 66.09 -42.83
N SER A 3 34.93 65.47 -42.82
CA SER A 3 36.16 65.68 -42.04
C SER A 3 36.33 66.95 -41.16
N SER A 4 35.50 67.20 -40.15
CA SER A 4 35.80 68.28 -39.18
C SER A 4 35.35 68.07 -37.73
N TYR A 5 34.92 66.87 -37.32
CA TYR A 5 34.54 66.59 -35.91
C TYR A 5 35.44 65.60 -35.16
N LEU A 6 36.40 64.97 -35.85
CA LEU A 6 37.35 64.02 -35.23
C LEU A 6 38.69 64.67 -34.82
N SER A 7 38.78 66.00 -34.84
CA SER A 7 39.96 66.74 -34.37
C SER A 7 39.77 67.36 -32.98
N SER A 8 38.68 67.06 -32.26
CA SER A 8 38.43 67.61 -30.91
C SER A 8 38.36 66.57 -29.79
N ILE A 9 38.76 65.31 -30.05
CA ILE A 9 38.89 64.25 -29.02
C ILE A 9 40.33 63.70 -29.02
N GLN A 10 41.30 64.58 -29.28
CA GLN A 10 42.73 64.28 -29.14
C GLN A 10 43.33 64.77 -27.81
N ASP A 11 42.51 65.34 -26.91
CA ASP A 11 42.97 65.93 -25.65
C ASP A 11 42.47 65.23 -24.36
N THR A 12 42.04 63.97 -24.45
CA THR A 12 41.86 63.12 -23.26
C THR A 12 42.78 61.91 -23.34
N GLN A 13 43.94 62.04 -22.67
CA GLN A 13 44.91 60.97 -22.45
C GLN A 13 44.25 59.79 -21.72
N LEU A 14 43.69 58.84 -22.46
CA LEU A 14 43.46 57.51 -21.95
C LEU A 14 44.83 56.83 -21.79
N PRO A 15 45.16 56.29 -20.61
CA PRO A 15 46.47 55.72 -20.35
C PRO A 15 46.77 54.59 -21.34
N SER A 16 48.02 54.48 -21.80
CA SER A 16 48.48 53.49 -22.79
C SER A 16 48.18 52.03 -22.39
N THR A 17 47.97 51.78 -21.11
CA THR A 17 47.47 50.51 -20.55
C THR A 17 46.02 50.21 -20.92
N ALA A 18 45.14 51.21 -20.97
CA ALA A 18 43.73 51.03 -21.35
C ALA A 18 43.59 50.69 -22.84
N VAL A 19 44.37 51.35 -23.71
CA VAL A 19 44.40 51.04 -25.15
C VAL A 19 44.93 49.63 -25.39
N ARG A 20 46.00 49.24 -24.70
CA ARG A 20 46.50 47.85 -24.74
C ARG A 20 45.50 46.83 -24.23
N PHE A 21 44.75 47.15 -23.17
CA PHE A 21 43.75 46.25 -22.61
C PHE A 21 42.58 46.05 -23.58
N VAL A 22 42.13 47.12 -24.24
CA VAL A 22 41.07 47.06 -25.27
C VAL A 22 41.54 46.24 -26.48
N ASP A 23 42.76 46.46 -26.99
CA ASP A 23 43.29 45.67 -28.10
C ASP A 23 43.49 44.18 -27.73
N THR A 24 43.90 43.90 -26.50
CA THR A 24 44.05 42.52 -26.00
C THR A 24 42.69 41.83 -25.81
N ALA A 25 41.68 42.57 -25.36
CA ALA A 25 40.31 42.07 -25.21
C ALA A 25 39.65 41.81 -26.57
N VAL A 26 39.82 42.71 -27.55
CA VAL A 26 39.29 42.55 -28.91
C VAL A 26 39.95 41.37 -29.62
N SER A 27 41.27 41.23 -29.52
CA SER A 27 41.99 40.10 -30.13
C SER A 27 41.65 38.76 -29.46
N SER A 28 41.38 38.74 -28.16
CA SER A 28 40.91 37.53 -27.45
C SER A 28 39.46 37.18 -27.82
N PHE A 29 38.60 38.19 -27.96
CA PHE A 29 37.20 37.99 -28.39
C PHE A 29 37.10 37.45 -29.81
N GLN A 30 37.99 37.88 -30.71
CA GLN A 30 38.07 37.38 -32.09
C GLN A 30 38.50 35.90 -32.20
N ARG A 31 39.10 35.32 -31.16
CA ARG A 31 39.43 33.88 -31.13
C ARG A 31 38.22 32.98 -30.87
N ILE A 32 37.10 33.54 -30.41
CA ILE A 32 35.87 32.79 -30.16
C ILE A 32 35.15 32.56 -31.51
N PRO A 33 34.84 31.31 -31.91
CA PRO A 33 34.12 31.04 -33.14
C PRO A 33 32.73 31.73 -33.11
N GLY A 34 32.43 32.52 -34.14
CA GLY A 34 31.19 33.32 -34.24
C GLY A 34 31.29 34.79 -33.77
N SER A 35 32.43 35.20 -33.20
CA SER A 35 32.67 36.58 -32.73
C SER A 35 32.55 37.65 -33.82
N SER A 36 32.91 37.33 -35.07
CA SER A 36 32.79 38.22 -36.23
C SER A 36 31.33 38.59 -36.55
N ILE A 37 30.39 37.68 -36.30
CA ILE A 37 28.94 37.90 -36.47
C ILE A 37 28.43 38.86 -35.40
N VAL A 38 28.87 38.69 -34.15
CA VAL A 38 28.50 39.54 -33.01
C VAL A 38 29.02 40.96 -33.21
N ILE A 39 30.28 41.13 -33.64
CA ILE A 39 30.85 42.46 -33.94
C ILE A 39 30.07 43.13 -35.07
N ARG A 40 29.71 42.39 -36.13
CA ARG A 40 28.93 42.91 -37.25
C ARG A 40 27.52 43.30 -36.82
N TYR A 41 26.89 42.53 -35.93
CA TYR A 41 25.58 42.82 -35.36
C TYR A 41 25.61 44.08 -34.49
N ILE A 42 26.59 44.22 -33.60
CA ILE A 42 26.76 45.42 -32.75
C ILE A 42 27.00 46.66 -33.62
N LYS A 43 27.86 46.54 -34.65
CA LYS A 43 28.12 47.64 -35.60
C LYS A 43 26.90 48.00 -36.45
N SER A 44 26.05 47.01 -36.76
CA SER A 44 24.78 47.21 -37.47
C SER A 44 23.67 47.77 -36.58
N SER A 45 23.65 47.43 -35.30
CA SER A 45 22.65 47.88 -34.32
C SER A 45 22.90 49.33 -33.87
N HIS A 46 24.16 49.78 -33.84
CA HIS A 46 24.51 51.11 -33.31
C HIS A 46 23.88 52.29 -34.07
N GLN A 47 23.54 52.20 -35.37
CA GLN A 47 22.97 53.27 -36.25
C GLN A 47 22.62 54.63 -35.58
N ASN A 48 23.62 55.34 -35.07
CA ASN A 48 23.52 56.58 -34.29
C ASN A 48 22.49 56.65 -33.12
N ASP A 49 22.00 55.52 -32.60
CA ASP A 49 21.10 55.48 -31.43
C ASP A 49 21.72 54.66 -30.27
N PRO A 50 22.44 55.33 -29.34
CA PRO A 50 23.10 54.65 -28.24
C PRO A 50 22.11 54.05 -27.22
N VAL A 51 20.86 54.54 -27.16
CA VAL A 51 19.85 54.06 -26.22
C VAL A 51 19.35 52.69 -26.66
N ARG A 52 19.12 52.51 -27.96
CA ARG A 52 18.72 51.22 -28.53
C ARG A 52 19.76 50.13 -28.28
N THR A 53 21.04 50.41 -28.53
CA THR A 53 22.12 49.44 -28.29
C THR A 53 22.27 49.10 -26.81
N ALA A 54 22.07 50.06 -25.90
CA ALA A 54 22.06 49.81 -24.47
C ALA A 54 20.88 48.92 -24.03
N VAL A 55 19.69 49.15 -24.59
CA VAL A 55 18.50 48.32 -24.32
C VAL A 55 18.67 46.91 -24.89
N GLU A 56 19.17 46.76 -26.11
CA GLU A 56 19.43 45.45 -26.73
C GLU A 56 20.52 44.67 -25.96
N LEU A 57 21.57 45.35 -25.49
CA LEU A 57 22.60 44.75 -24.62
C LEU A 57 22.01 44.36 -23.26
N PHE A 58 21.18 45.20 -22.66
CA PHE A 58 20.49 44.89 -21.41
C PHE A 58 19.55 43.69 -21.58
N LEU A 59 18.77 43.65 -22.66
CA LEU A 59 17.90 42.51 -22.99
C LEU A 59 18.69 41.24 -23.27
N PHE A 60 19.86 41.34 -23.92
CA PHE A 60 20.76 40.21 -24.12
C PHE A 60 21.34 39.69 -22.80
N ILE A 61 21.83 40.59 -21.93
CA ILE A 61 22.32 40.23 -20.59
C ILE A 61 21.17 39.65 -19.74
N PHE A 62 19.97 40.23 -19.85
CA PHE A 62 18.78 39.74 -19.18
C PHE A 62 18.38 38.35 -19.69
N ALA A 63 18.42 38.11 -21.01
CA ALA A 63 18.12 36.81 -21.61
C ALA A 63 19.16 35.76 -21.24
N VAL A 64 20.46 36.10 -21.26
CA VAL A 64 21.53 35.22 -20.80
C VAL A 64 21.37 34.93 -19.31
N ARG A 65 21.10 35.94 -18.49
CA ARG A 65 20.82 35.77 -17.06
C ARG A 65 19.56 34.94 -16.82
N TYR A 66 18.51 35.11 -17.63
CA TYR A 66 17.26 34.37 -17.52
C TYR A 66 17.43 32.91 -17.92
N LEU A 67 18.20 32.63 -18.99
CA LEU A 67 18.52 31.27 -19.44
C LEU A 67 19.48 30.55 -18.49
N LEU A 68 20.40 31.28 -17.84
CA LEU A 68 21.35 30.72 -16.86
C LEU A 68 20.78 30.71 -15.43
N ALA A 69 19.73 31.49 -15.15
CA ALA A 69 19.04 31.44 -13.87
C ALA A 69 18.25 30.13 -13.78
N GLN A 70 18.52 29.36 -12.73
CA GLN A 70 17.72 28.18 -12.43
C GLN A 70 16.26 28.60 -12.19
N SER A 71 15.33 28.02 -12.95
CA SER A 71 13.88 28.32 -12.94
C SER A 71 13.16 27.99 -11.61
N TYR A 72 13.87 27.53 -10.59
CA TYR A 72 13.29 27.19 -9.30
C TYR A 72 14.21 27.64 -8.16
N SER A 73 13.67 28.40 -7.23
CA SER A 73 14.16 28.38 -5.85
C SER A 73 13.70 27.06 -5.24
N THR A 74 14.51 26.02 -5.36
CA THR A 74 14.54 25.01 -4.31
C THR A 74 15.18 25.70 -3.11
N ASN A 75 14.55 25.62 -1.94
CA ASN A 75 15.21 26.01 -0.70
C ASN A 75 16.43 25.10 -0.52
N ARG A 76 17.57 25.52 -1.07
CA ARG A 76 18.83 24.78 -1.19
C ARG A 76 19.61 24.84 0.13
N ASN A 77 18.92 24.91 1.26
CA ASN A 77 19.53 24.99 2.58
C ASN A 77 19.77 23.61 3.21
N LYS A 78 19.58 22.52 2.45
CA LYS A 78 19.92 21.14 2.87
C LYS A 78 20.31 20.28 1.66
N THR A 79 21.33 20.70 0.91
CA THR A 79 21.97 19.78 -0.04
C THR A 79 23.46 19.88 0.20
N ILE A 80 23.97 18.91 0.95
CA ILE A 80 25.41 18.68 1.07
C ILE A 80 25.89 18.34 -0.35
N PRO A 81 26.90 19.03 -0.89
CA PRO A 81 27.45 18.67 -2.19
C PRO A 81 28.11 17.29 -2.06
N LEU A 82 27.48 16.28 -2.65
CA LEU A 82 28.02 14.92 -2.70
C LEU A 82 29.19 14.89 -3.69
N THR A 83 30.26 14.20 -3.30
CA THR A 83 31.37 13.84 -4.19
C THR A 83 30.92 12.81 -5.24
N GLU A 84 31.63 12.70 -6.37
CA GLU A 84 31.28 11.71 -7.41
C GLU A 84 31.28 10.29 -6.83
N ASP A 85 32.21 9.98 -5.93
CA ASP A 85 32.28 8.70 -5.23
C ASP A 85 31.05 8.46 -4.34
N GLU A 86 30.56 9.48 -3.61
CA GLU A 86 29.33 9.36 -2.80
C GLU A 86 28.07 9.20 -3.67
N ILE A 87 28.07 9.77 -4.88
CA ILE A 87 26.97 9.57 -5.84
C ILE A 87 27.00 8.14 -6.35
N ASP A 88 28.17 7.62 -6.71
CA ASP A 88 28.34 6.25 -7.18
C ASP A 88 28.00 5.23 -6.08
N ASP A 89 28.42 5.46 -4.84
CA ASP A 89 28.05 4.64 -3.68
C ASP A 89 26.54 4.66 -3.43
N LEU A 90 25.88 5.83 -3.51
CA LEU A 90 24.42 5.95 -3.37
C LEU A 90 23.68 5.29 -4.53
N VAL A 91 24.23 5.29 -5.74
CA VAL A 91 23.65 4.60 -6.90
C VAL A 91 23.84 3.08 -6.78
N GLU A 92 24.97 2.63 -6.25
CA GLU A 92 25.27 1.21 -6.02
C GLU A 92 24.43 0.63 -4.86
N ASP A 93 24.17 1.44 -3.82
CA ASP A 93 23.30 1.11 -2.68
C ASP A 93 21.81 1.30 -2.97
N TRP A 94 21.44 2.05 -4.01
CA TRP A 94 20.06 2.28 -4.38
C TRP A 94 19.44 1.01 -4.97
N THR A 95 18.57 0.37 -4.19
CA THR A 95 17.66 -0.65 -4.69
C THR A 95 16.35 0.02 -5.08
N PRO A 96 15.90 -0.09 -6.35
CA PRO A 96 14.61 0.43 -6.74
C PRO A 96 13.54 -0.24 -5.88
N GLU A 97 12.63 0.56 -5.32
CA GLU A 97 11.41 0.01 -4.74
C GLU A 97 10.71 -0.85 -5.80
N PRO A 98 10.24 -2.05 -5.46
CA PRO A 98 9.46 -2.87 -6.37
C PRO A 98 8.31 -2.06 -6.97
N LEU A 99 8.11 -2.16 -8.28
CA LEU A 99 7.03 -1.44 -8.99
C LEU A 99 5.64 -1.77 -8.42
N ALA A 100 5.50 -2.94 -7.79
CA ALA A 100 4.33 -3.37 -7.03
C ALA A 100 4.77 -3.94 -5.68
N SER A 101 3.98 -3.69 -4.64
CA SER A 101 4.15 -4.34 -3.34
C SER A 101 3.99 -5.86 -3.47
N GLU A 102 4.61 -6.61 -2.56
CA GLU A 102 4.38 -8.06 -2.48
C GLU A 102 2.89 -8.34 -2.24
N GLU A 103 2.35 -9.36 -2.93
CA GLU A 103 0.96 -9.77 -2.76
C GLU A 103 0.74 -10.30 -1.34
N THR A 104 -0.34 -9.85 -0.71
CA THR A 104 -0.79 -10.44 0.55
C THR A 104 -1.31 -11.86 0.34
N GLU A 105 -1.29 -12.70 1.37
CA GLU A 105 -1.81 -14.07 1.30
C GLU A 105 -3.28 -14.10 0.85
N PHE A 106 -4.08 -13.13 1.28
CA PHE A 106 -5.47 -12.98 0.84
C PHE A 106 -5.59 -12.63 -0.65
N GLU A 107 -4.75 -11.72 -1.15
CA GLU A 107 -4.73 -11.37 -2.57
C GLU A 107 -4.30 -12.55 -3.43
N ARG A 108 -3.29 -13.30 -3.00
CA ARG A 108 -2.84 -14.52 -3.68
C ARG A 108 -3.96 -15.54 -3.78
N GLN A 109 -4.61 -15.87 -2.66
CA GLN A 109 -5.73 -16.82 -2.63
C GLN A 109 -6.92 -16.33 -3.48
N SER A 110 -7.22 -15.03 -3.45
CA SER A 110 -8.27 -14.43 -4.27
C SER A 110 -7.93 -14.53 -5.76
N ASN A 111 -6.69 -14.21 -6.15
CA ASN A 111 -6.20 -14.24 -7.53
C ASN A 111 -6.20 -15.66 -8.12
N GLU A 112 -5.80 -16.67 -7.35
CA GLU A 112 -5.82 -18.08 -7.75
C GLU A 112 -7.24 -18.59 -8.05
N ARG A 113 -8.25 -18.01 -7.40
CA ARG A 113 -9.67 -18.40 -7.54
C ARG A 113 -10.44 -17.55 -8.56
N LEU A 114 -9.80 -16.59 -9.23
CA LEU A 114 -10.48 -15.72 -10.20
C LEU A 114 -11.00 -16.53 -11.40
N PRO A 115 -12.31 -16.49 -11.71
CA PRO A 115 -12.84 -17.19 -12.86
C PRO A 115 -12.39 -16.52 -14.16
N VAL A 116 -11.84 -17.32 -15.08
CA VAL A 116 -11.44 -16.87 -16.41
C VAL A 116 -12.60 -17.03 -17.38
N ILE A 117 -13.00 -15.92 -18.01
CA ILE A 117 -14.03 -15.88 -19.04
C ILE A 117 -13.42 -16.27 -20.40
N VAL A 118 -14.07 -17.18 -21.11
CA VAL A 118 -13.69 -17.60 -22.47
C VAL A 118 -14.78 -17.15 -23.46
N GLY A 119 -14.42 -16.23 -24.35
CA GLY A 119 -15.35 -15.65 -25.34
C GLY A 119 -15.89 -14.27 -24.92
N PRO A 120 -16.98 -13.80 -25.54
CA PRO A 120 -17.53 -12.48 -25.26
C PRO A 120 -18.15 -12.40 -23.84
N SER A 121 -17.96 -11.25 -23.18
CA SER A 121 -18.53 -10.98 -21.86
C SER A 121 -20.00 -10.54 -21.97
N GLY A 122 -20.88 -11.52 -22.17
CA GLY A 122 -22.32 -11.34 -22.28
C GLY A 122 -23.09 -11.75 -21.01
N PRO A 123 -24.42 -11.53 -20.96
CA PRO A 123 -25.29 -11.93 -19.85
C PRO A 123 -25.19 -13.42 -19.49
N LYS A 124 -24.90 -14.27 -20.47
CA LYS A 124 -24.49 -15.66 -20.28
C LYS A 124 -23.07 -15.81 -20.78
N THR A 125 -22.15 -16.15 -19.89
CA THR A 125 -20.71 -16.22 -20.20
C THR A 125 -20.18 -17.62 -19.92
N LYS A 126 -19.30 -18.10 -20.79
CA LYS A 126 -18.60 -19.39 -20.61
C LYS A 126 -17.29 -19.17 -19.84
N LEU A 127 -17.05 -20.01 -18.85
CA LEU A 127 -15.82 -20.03 -18.07
C LEU A 127 -14.81 -21.02 -18.65
N SER A 128 -13.53 -20.88 -18.29
CA SER A 128 -12.44 -21.79 -18.70
C SER A 128 -12.67 -23.25 -18.31
N ASN A 129 -13.41 -23.50 -17.23
CA ASN A 129 -13.83 -24.84 -16.79
C ASN A 129 -14.99 -25.43 -17.62
N GLY A 130 -15.44 -24.75 -18.67
CA GLY A 130 -16.53 -25.19 -19.55
C GLY A 130 -17.95 -24.84 -19.07
N LYS A 131 -18.11 -24.37 -17.83
CA LYS A 131 -19.42 -23.99 -17.26
C LYS A 131 -19.91 -22.69 -17.88
N THR A 132 -21.21 -22.63 -18.20
CA THR A 132 -21.88 -21.37 -18.57
C THR A 132 -22.57 -20.80 -17.35
N VAL A 133 -22.33 -19.52 -17.07
CA VAL A 133 -22.84 -18.82 -15.89
C VAL A 133 -23.56 -17.53 -16.30
N THR A 134 -24.49 -17.08 -15.45
CA THR A 134 -25.16 -15.78 -15.60
C THR A 134 -24.24 -14.69 -15.08
N ASN A 135 -23.82 -13.77 -15.93
CA ASN A 135 -22.86 -12.73 -15.59
C ASN A 135 -23.56 -11.47 -15.06
N LEU A 136 -23.45 -11.26 -13.75
CA LEU A 136 -23.88 -10.06 -13.03
C LEU A 136 -22.67 -9.34 -12.39
N ALA A 137 -21.47 -9.54 -12.93
CA ALA A 137 -20.23 -8.89 -12.49
C ALA A 137 -19.70 -7.88 -13.53
N SER A 138 -20.41 -7.70 -14.64
CA SER A 138 -20.02 -6.83 -15.76
C SER A 138 -20.84 -5.55 -15.80
N TYR A 139 -20.22 -4.43 -16.18
CA TYR A 139 -20.89 -3.14 -16.42
C TYR A 139 -21.62 -3.05 -17.78
N ASN A 140 -21.79 -4.18 -18.46
CA ASN A 140 -22.51 -4.28 -19.74
C ASN A 140 -24.04 -4.25 -19.51
N HIS A 141 -24.54 -3.11 -19.02
CA HIS A 141 -25.92 -2.95 -18.58
C HIS A 141 -26.95 -3.11 -19.71
N TYR A 142 -26.58 -2.78 -20.94
CA TYR A 142 -27.49 -2.85 -22.10
C TYR A 142 -27.22 -4.03 -23.03
N ASN A 143 -26.28 -4.89 -22.68
CA ASN A 143 -25.77 -5.95 -23.54
C ASN A 143 -25.23 -5.45 -24.90
N PHE A 144 -24.74 -4.21 -24.97
CA PHE A 144 -24.22 -3.61 -26.19
C PHE A 144 -22.89 -4.22 -26.63
N ALA A 145 -22.10 -4.80 -25.72
CA ALA A 145 -20.84 -5.47 -26.08
C ALA A 145 -21.01 -6.66 -27.06
N THR A 146 -22.22 -7.23 -27.17
CA THR A 146 -22.53 -8.31 -28.13
C THR A 146 -23.53 -7.88 -29.20
N ASN A 147 -23.79 -6.58 -29.34
CA ASN A 147 -24.74 -6.05 -30.30
C ASN A 147 -24.15 -6.15 -31.74
N PRO A 148 -24.86 -6.83 -32.68
CA PRO A 148 -24.36 -7.04 -34.03
C PRO A 148 -24.27 -5.75 -34.86
N GLU A 149 -25.15 -4.78 -34.61
CA GLU A 149 -25.15 -3.49 -35.30
C GLU A 149 -23.91 -2.65 -34.91
N LEU A 150 -23.64 -2.53 -33.61
CA LEU A 150 -22.42 -1.87 -33.11
C LEU A 150 -21.16 -2.60 -33.58
N THR A 151 -21.18 -3.93 -33.61
CA THR A 151 -20.07 -4.74 -34.13
C THR A 151 -19.82 -4.42 -35.62
N GLN A 152 -20.88 -4.34 -36.43
CA GLN A 152 -20.76 -4.03 -37.85
C GLN A 152 -20.24 -2.61 -38.09
N LYS A 153 -20.70 -1.63 -37.29
CA LYS A 153 -20.21 -0.24 -37.32
C LYS A 153 -18.72 -0.17 -36.96
N ALA A 154 -18.30 -0.90 -35.92
CA ALA A 154 -16.90 -0.99 -35.53
C ALA A 154 -16.04 -1.62 -36.65
N ILE A 155 -16.48 -2.73 -37.27
CA ILE A 155 -15.77 -3.36 -38.39
C ILE A 155 -15.62 -2.39 -39.57
N ASN A 156 -16.69 -1.67 -39.94
CA ASN A 156 -16.65 -0.69 -41.03
C ASN A 156 -15.68 0.46 -40.71
N THR A 157 -15.65 0.90 -39.45
CA THR A 157 -14.71 1.92 -38.98
C THR A 157 -13.27 1.43 -39.08
N VAL A 158 -12.98 0.21 -38.62
CA VAL A 158 -11.63 -0.39 -38.72
C VAL A 158 -11.20 -0.53 -40.18
N ARG A 159 -12.10 -0.90 -41.10
CA ARG A 159 -11.81 -0.97 -42.54
C ARG A 159 -11.45 0.40 -43.14
N THR A 160 -11.97 1.49 -42.56
CA THR A 160 -11.79 2.85 -43.07
C THR A 160 -10.58 3.54 -42.42
N TYR A 161 -10.43 3.44 -41.10
CA TYR A 161 -9.47 4.21 -40.29
C TYR A 161 -8.34 3.36 -39.69
N GLY A 162 -8.40 2.03 -39.85
CA GLY A 162 -7.48 1.10 -39.19
C GLY A 162 -7.80 0.86 -37.71
N VAL A 163 -6.85 0.24 -37.00
CA VAL A 163 -7.03 -0.18 -35.59
C VAL A 163 -6.82 0.96 -34.58
N GLY A 164 -6.23 2.08 -34.99
CA GLY A 164 -6.01 3.25 -34.14
C GLY A 164 -4.93 4.19 -34.70
N PRO A 165 -4.87 5.44 -34.23
CA PRO A 165 -4.01 6.45 -34.84
C PRO A 165 -2.55 6.46 -34.34
N CYS A 166 -2.21 5.72 -33.27
CA CYS A 166 -0.85 5.60 -32.70
C CYS A 166 -0.13 6.94 -32.38
N SER A 167 -0.88 8.04 -32.29
CA SER A 167 -0.36 9.40 -32.08
C SER A 167 -1.28 10.14 -31.11
N PRO A 168 -0.76 11.07 -30.30
CA PRO A 168 -1.60 11.93 -29.48
C PRO A 168 -2.51 12.82 -30.32
N PRO A 169 -3.70 13.19 -29.79
CA PRO A 169 -4.64 14.07 -30.48
C PRO A 169 -4.03 15.38 -31.01
N GLY A 170 -3.10 15.99 -30.26
CA GLY A 170 -2.44 17.25 -30.64
C GLY A 170 -1.46 17.19 -31.82
N PHE A 171 -1.18 16.00 -32.35
CA PHE A 171 -0.34 15.78 -33.53
C PHE A 171 -1.20 15.24 -34.69
N TYR A 172 -1.06 13.96 -35.02
CA TYR A 172 -1.80 13.29 -36.09
C TYR A 172 -2.87 12.32 -35.53
N GLY A 173 -3.14 12.40 -34.22
CA GLY A 173 -4.04 11.48 -33.53
C GLY A 173 -5.53 11.74 -33.75
N THR A 174 -5.89 12.99 -34.05
CA THR A 174 -7.29 13.40 -34.20
C THR A 174 -7.82 13.02 -35.58
N GLN A 175 -9.04 12.46 -35.60
CA GLN A 175 -9.74 11.99 -36.78
C GLN A 175 -11.16 12.58 -36.72
N ASP A 176 -11.84 12.63 -37.85
CA ASP A 176 -13.23 13.10 -37.97
C ASP A 176 -14.19 12.37 -37.03
N VAL A 177 -14.03 11.05 -36.83
CA VAL A 177 -14.82 10.26 -35.87
C VAL A 177 -14.67 10.71 -34.43
N HIS A 178 -13.50 11.27 -34.05
CA HIS A 178 -13.28 11.82 -32.71
C HIS A 178 -14.10 13.11 -32.54
N MET A 179 -14.02 14.01 -33.51
CA MET A 179 -14.77 15.28 -33.49
C MET A 179 -16.27 15.05 -33.52
N LYS A 180 -16.73 14.06 -34.30
CA LYS A 180 -18.14 13.65 -34.32
C LYS A 180 -18.58 13.12 -32.95
N SER A 181 -17.80 12.22 -32.34
CA SER A 181 -18.11 11.67 -31.02
C SER A 181 -18.16 12.75 -29.93
N GLU A 182 -17.23 13.70 -29.96
CA GLU A 182 -17.25 14.89 -29.08
C GLU A 182 -18.55 15.70 -29.28
N ALA A 183 -18.94 15.98 -30.53
CA ALA A 183 -20.17 16.72 -30.84
C ALA A 183 -21.44 15.99 -30.40
N ASP A 184 -21.53 14.68 -30.64
CA ASP A 184 -22.70 13.87 -30.26
C ASP A 184 -22.88 13.81 -28.74
N ILE A 185 -21.79 13.64 -27.98
CA ILE A 185 -21.83 13.65 -26.51
C ILE A 185 -22.22 15.05 -25.99
N ALA A 186 -21.65 16.11 -26.56
CA ALA A 186 -21.99 17.48 -26.18
C ALA A 186 -23.48 17.78 -26.43
N ALA A 187 -24.00 17.40 -27.60
CA ALA A 187 -25.40 17.55 -27.97
C ALA A 187 -26.32 16.72 -27.05
N HIS A 188 -25.92 15.49 -26.70
CA HIS A 188 -26.71 14.64 -25.81
C HIS A 188 -26.84 15.23 -24.40
N LEU A 189 -25.73 15.71 -23.82
CA LEU A 189 -25.74 16.35 -22.50
C LEU A 189 -26.39 17.74 -22.51
N GLY A 190 -26.51 18.37 -23.68
CA GLY A 190 -26.99 19.74 -23.80
C GLY A 190 -25.93 20.78 -23.43
N VAL A 191 -24.66 20.49 -23.69
CA VAL A 191 -23.53 21.38 -23.41
C VAL A 191 -22.83 21.89 -24.69
N PRO A 192 -22.16 23.06 -24.67
CA PRO A 192 -21.55 23.63 -25.86
C PRO A 192 -20.43 22.78 -26.47
N ALA A 193 -19.62 22.12 -25.63
CA ALA A 193 -18.42 21.43 -26.09
C ALA A 193 -18.09 20.20 -25.23
N CYS A 194 -17.40 19.25 -25.85
CA CYS A 194 -16.88 18.06 -25.20
C CYS A 194 -15.49 17.74 -25.75
N ILE A 195 -14.65 17.12 -24.92
CA ILE A 195 -13.36 16.56 -25.30
C ILE A 195 -13.29 15.11 -24.87
N ILE A 196 -12.79 14.23 -25.75
CA ILE A 196 -12.62 12.81 -25.43
C ILE A 196 -11.17 12.46 -25.12
N TYR A 197 -10.98 11.48 -24.24
CA TYR A 197 -9.71 10.92 -23.78
C TYR A 197 -9.68 9.43 -24.07
N ALA A 198 -8.48 8.89 -24.31
CA ALA A 198 -8.31 7.47 -24.62
C ALA A 198 -8.61 6.51 -23.47
N GLN A 199 -8.57 6.98 -22.22
CA GLN A 199 -8.82 6.16 -21.03
C GLN A 199 -9.67 6.92 -19.99
N SER A 200 -10.69 6.26 -19.44
CA SER A 200 -11.61 6.85 -18.45
C SER A 200 -10.87 7.25 -17.16
N PHE A 201 -10.04 6.35 -16.62
CA PHE A 201 -9.23 6.59 -15.42
C PHE A 201 -8.35 7.84 -15.52
N SER A 202 -7.69 8.00 -16.67
CA SER A 202 -6.73 9.08 -16.93
C SER A 202 -7.42 10.42 -17.24
N THR A 203 -8.74 10.41 -17.47
CA THR A 203 -9.52 11.60 -17.81
C THR A 203 -9.56 12.55 -16.62
N ILE A 204 -10.29 12.23 -15.55
CA ILE A 204 -10.46 13.13 -14.40
C ILE A 204 -9.15 13.45 -13.70
N SER A 205 -8.23 12.47 -13.64
CA SER A 205 -6.90 12.65 -13.06
C SER A 205 -6.02 13.62 -13.86
N SER A 206 -6.35 13.90 -15.13
CA SER A 206 -5.72 14.93 -15.96
C SER A 206 -6.51 16.24 -16.02
N VAL A 207 -7.85 16.20 -15.94
CA VAL A 207 -8.68 17.40 -15.95
C VAL A 207 -8.43 18.25 -14.71
N ILE A 208 -8.41 17.64 -13.51
CA ILE A 208 -8.20 18.37 -12.25
C ILE A 208 -6.89 19.20 -12.28
N PRO A 209 -5.70 18.63 -12.55
CA PRO A 209 -4.45 19.40 -12.58
C PRO A 209 -4.33 20.39 -13.75
N ALA A 210 -5.12 20.24 -14.81
CA ALA A 210 -5.19 21.24 -15.88
C ALA A 210 -5.72 22.57 -15.34
N PHE A 211 -6.73 22.54 -14.46
CA PHE A 211 -7.41 23.74 -13.94
C PHE A 211 -7.01 24.15 -12.53
N SER A 212 -6.58 23.19 -11.70
CA SER A 212 -6.21 23.43 -10.31
C SER A 212 -4.74 23.13 -10.08
N LYS A 213 -4.00 24.13 -9.58
CA LYS A 213 -2.56 24.05 -9.33
C LYS A 213 -2.25 24.44 -7.88
N ARG A 214 -0.97 24.44 -7.53
CA ARG A 214 -0.49 24.90 -6.23
C ARG A 214 -1.00 26.33 -5.94
N GLY A 215 -1.70 26.50 -4.82
CA GLY A 215 -2.30 27.78 -4.42
C GLY A 215 -3.82 27.83 -4.61
N ASP A 216 -4.39 26.95 -5.42
CA ASP A 216 -5.84 26.79 -5.54
C ASP A 216 -6.39 25.87 -4.43
N ILE A 217 -7.71 25.90 -4.26
CA ILE A 217 -8.40 25.16 -3.20
C ILE A 217 -9.42 24.21 -3.84
N ILE A 218 -9.38 22.95 -3.42
CA ILE A 218 -10.36 21.95 -3.80
C ILE A 218 -11.08 21.47 -2.54
N VAL A 219 -12.41 21.42 -2.59
CA VAL A 219 -13.26 20.80 -1.58
C VAL A 219 -13.80 19.51 -2.18
N ALA A 220 -13.45 18.35 -1.63
CA ALA A 220 -13.78 17.05 -2.19
C ALA A 220 -14.55 16.17 -1.21
N ASP A 221 -15.49 15.38 -1.73
CA ASP A 221 -16.21 14.36 -0.96
C ASP A 221 -15.23 13.29 -0.48
N LYS A 222 -15.39 12.79 0.75
CA LYS A 222 -14.51 11.73 1.27
C LYS A 222 -14.65 10.39 0.55
N ALA A 223 -15.78 10.07 -0.06
CA ALA A 223 -16.01 8.78 -0.71
C ALA A 223 -15.59 8.73 -2.19
N VAL A 224 -15.07 9.83 -2.74
CA VAL A 224 -14.70 9.91 -4.16
C VAL A 224 -13.78 8.75 -4.59
N ASN A 225 -14.01 8.29 -5.82
CA ASN A 225 -13.32 7.20 -6.47
C ASN A 225 -11.80 7.43 -6.58
N TYR A 226 -11.10 6.34 -6.85
CA TYR A 226 -9.65 6.32 -6.95
C TYR A 226 -9.06 7.26 -8.04
N PRO A 227 -9.63 7.34 -9.27
CA PRO A 227 -9.21 8.32 -10.27
C PRO A 227 -9.23 9.77 -9.77
N ILE A 228 -10.30 10.20 -9.08
CA ILE A 228 -10.42 11.55 -8.52
C ILE A 228 -9.29 11.80 -7.51
N ARG A 229 -9.07 10.87 -6.58
CA ARG A 229 -8.03 10.99 -5.55
C ARG A 229 -6.64 11.18 -6.17
N LYS A 230 -6.35 10.47 -7.27
CA LYS A 230 -5.10 10.67 -8.02
C LYS A 230 -5.03 12.04 -8.70
N GLY A 231 -6.12 12.53 -9.29
CA GLY A 231 -6.18 13.89 -9.80
C GLY A 231 -5.93 14.96 -8.72
N LEU A 232 -6.54 14.80 -7.55
CA LEU A 232 -6.31 15.67 -6.39
C LEU A 232 -4.83 15.67 -5.97
N GLN A 233 -4.21 14.49 -5.89
CA GLN A 233 -2.78 14.33 -5.57
C GLN A 233 -1.88 15.01 -6.61
N ILE A 234 -2.14 14.81 -7.90
CA ILE A 234 -1.35 15.38 -9.01
C ILE A 234 -1.49 16.91 -9.07
N SER A 235 -2.65 17.46 -8.71
CA SER A 235 -2.93 18.90 -8.74
C SER A 235 -2.03 19.73 -7.82
N ARG A 236 -1.52 19.13 -6.73
CA ARG A 236 -0.78 19.81 -5.65
C ARG A 236 -1.54 21.01 -5.05
N SER A 237 -2.87 21.00 -5.19
CA SER A 237 -3.76 22.04 -4.64
C SER A 237 -3.99 21.83 -3.14
N THR A 238 -4.53 22.84 -2.47
CA THR A 238 -4.97 22.67 -1.08
C THR A 238 -6.30 21.93 -1.06
N VAL A 239 -6.29 20.65 -0.67
CA VAL A 239 -7.50 19.83 -0.58
C VAL A 239 -8.13 19.96 0.81
N ARG A 240 -9.45 20.19 0.84
CA ARG A 240 -10.30 20.15 2.03
C ARG A 240 -11.34 19.06 1.82
N TRP A 241 -11.55 18.23 2.82
CA TRP A 241 -12.52 17.14 2.77
C TRP A 241 -13.79 17.52 3.52
N TYR A 242 -14.94 17.08 3.03
CA TYR A 242 -16.21 17.08 3.76
C TYR A 242 -16.72 15.64 3.90
N GLU A 243 -17.55 15.38 4.92
CA GLU A 243 -18.12 14.04 5.13
C GLU A 243 -19.00 13.62 3.94
N HIS A 244 -18.97 12.31 3.63
CA HIS A 244 -19.59 11.80 2.43
C HIS A 244 -21.09 12.13 2.34
N ASN A 245 -21.49 12.77 1.24
CA ASN A 245 -22.84 13.21 0.93
C ASN A 245 -23.51 14.08 2.02
N ASP A 246 -22.70 14.69 2.92
CA ASP A 246 -23.18 15.57 3.99
C ASP A 246 -23.13 17.04 3.54
N MET A 247 -24.30 17.58 3.17
CA MET A 247 -24.43 18.96 2.70
C MET A 247 -24.23 20.00 3.82
N GLU A 248 -24.48 19.66 5.08
CA GLU A 248 -24.25 20.56 6.21
C GLU A 248 -22.74 20.71 6.48
N ASP A 249 -22.02 19.59 6.45
CA ASP A 249 -20.57 19.61 6.60
C ASP A 249 -19.88 20.29 5.41
N LEU A 250 -20.37 20.04 4.19
CA LEU A 250 -19.91 20.75 3.01
C LEU A 250 -20.08 22.27 3.17
N GLU A 251 -21.26 22.74 3.57
CA GLU A 251 -21.50 24.17 3.79
C GLU A 251 -20.54 24.75 4.84
N ARG A 252 -20.34 24.04 5.95
CA ARG A 252 -19.38 24.43 7.00
C ARG A 252 -17.96 24.57 6.45
N VAL A 253 -17.50 23.64 5.61
CA VAL A 253 -16.17 23.68 4.97
C VAL A 253 -16.07 24.84 3.99
N LEU A 254 -17.09 25.06 3.15
CA LEU A 254 -17.13 26.17 2.18
C LEU A 254 -17.08 27.53 2.88
N GLN A 255 -17.88 27.74 3.94
CA GLN A 255 -17.85 28.96 4.74
C GLN A 255 -16.46 29.23 5.34
N LYS A 256 -15.82 28.18 5.85
CA LYS A 256 -14.46 28.26 6.41
C LYS A 256 -13.45 28.68 5.35
N VAL A 257 -13.48 28.07 4.16
CA VAL A 257 -12.59 28.44 3.04
C VAL A 257 -12.81 29.89 2.61
N VAL A 258 -14.07 30.33 2.48
CA VAL A 258 -14.39 31.71 2.12
C VAL A 258 -13.88 32.69 3.18
N LYS A 259 -14.04 32.38 4.46
CA LYS A 259 -13.53 33.19 5.58
C LYS A 259 -12.00 33.27 5.58
N GLU A 260 -11.30 32.15 5.41
CA GLU A 260 -9.82 32.07 5.35
C GLU A 260 -9.23 32.82 4.15
N GLY A 261 -10.00 32.96 3.07
CA GLY A 261 -9.62 33.66 1.84
C GLY A 261 -9.91 35.16 1.84
N ARG A 262 -10.63 35.71 2.84
CA ARG A 262 -10.91 37.16 2.90
C ARG A 262 -9.61 37.95 3.06
N GLY A 263 -9.43 38.99 2.24
CA GLY A 263 -8.23 39.84 2.25
C GLY A 263 -6.99 39.22 1.57
N LYS A 264 -7.11 38.02 0.99
CA LYS A 264 -6.06 37.36 0.20
C LYS A 264 -6.35 37.49 -1.30
N PRO A 265 -5.35 37.28 -2.18
CA PRO A 265 -5.57 37.18 -3.62
C PRO A 265 -6.65 36.15 -3.94
N LEU A 266 -7.46 36.44 -4.95
CA LEU A 266 -8.49 35.53 -5.45
C LEU A 266 -7.83 34.23 -5.93
N THR A 267 -8.21 33.11 -5.32
CA THR A 267 -7.77 31.77 -5.71
C THR A 267 -8.89 31.05 -6.44
N ARG A 268 -8.56 30.12 -7.34
CA ARG A 268 -9.58 29.25 -7.96
C ARG A 268 -10.03 28.22 -6.94
N ARG A 269 -11.32 27.90 -6.98
CA ARG A 269 -11.99 27.06 -5.98
C ARG A 269 -12.93 26.08 -6.65
N PHE A 270 -12.79 24.81 -6.32
CA PHE A 270 -13.56 23.71 -6.91
C PHE A 270 -14.23 22.88 -5.82
N ILE A 271 -15.43 22.40 -6.11
CA ILE A 271 -16.10 21.30 -5.42
C ILE A 271 -15.97 20.09 -6.34
N VAL A 272 -15.48 18.96 -5.82
CA VAL A 272 -15.28 17.72 -6.59
C VAL A 272 -16.10 16.61 -5.96
N THR A 273 -16.96 15.98 -6.75
CA THR A 273 -17.84 14.89 -6.30
C THR A 273 -18.19 13.95 -7.46
N GLU A 274 -18.71 12.77 -7.14
CA GLU A 274 -19.32 11.85 -8.11
C GLU A 274 -20.82 12.10 -8.22
N GLY A 275 -21.41 11.80 -9.38
CA GLY A 275 -22.85 11.80 -9.59
C GLY A 275 -23.50 10.58 -8.95
N LEU A 276 -23.04 9.39 -9.34
CA LEU A 276 -23.34 8.12 -8.70
C LEU A 276 -22.03 7.52 -8.16
N PHE A 277 -21.92 7.39 -6.84
CA PHE A 277 -20.66 7.00 -6.19
C PHE A 277 -20.32 5.53 -6.46
N GLU A 278 -19.12 5.26 -6.98
CA GLU A 278 -18.67 3.88 -7.27
C GLU A 278 -18.61 2.99 -6.01
N ASN A 279 -18.18 3.60 -4.89
CA ASN A 279 -17.84 2.91 -3.66
C ASN A 279 -19.03 2.76 -2.69
N VAL A 280 -20.12 3.48 -2.93
CA VAL A 280 -21.27 3.58 -2.02
C VAL A 280 -22.58 3.29 -2.74
N GLY A 281 -22.67 3.66 -4.02
CA GLY A 281 -23.82 3.42 -4.88
C GLY A 281 -24.96 4.41 -4.69
N ASP A 282 -24.80 5.42 -3.84
CA ASP A 282 -25.75 6.51 -3.66
C ASP A 282 -25.47 7.67 -4.64
N MET A 283 -26.38 8.65 -4.67
CA MET A 283 -26.32 9.79 -5.56
C MET A 283 -26.04 11.07 -4.78
N ALA A 284 -25.25 11.97 -5.36
CA ALA A 284 -25.05 13.30 -4.78
C ALA A 284 -26.32 14.17 -4.87
N ASP A 285 -26.50 15.09 -3.91
CA ASP A 285 -27.53 16.14 -3.99
C ASP A 285 -27.06 17.30 -4.88
N LEU A 286 -27.28 17.16 -6.19
CA LEU A 286 -26.83 18.12 -7.19
C LEU A 286 -27.52 19.50 -7.10
N PRO A 287 -28.85 19.61 -6.86
CA PRO A 287 -29.50 20.88 -6.60
C PRO A 287 -28.83 21.68 -5.48
N LYS A 288 -28.51 21.01 -4.36
CA LYS A 288 -27.86 21.67 -3.23
C LYS A 288 -26.42 22.08 -3.53
N LEU A 289 -25.68 21.24 -4.28
CA LEU A 289 -24.34 21.59 -4.76
C LEU A 289 -24.36 22.84 -5.65
N VAL A 290 -25.33 22.97 -6.56
CA VAL A 290 -25.49 24.16 -7.42
C VAL A 290 -25.88 25.41 -6.61
N GLU A 291 -26.73 25.26 -5.59
CA GLU A 291 -27.02 26.34 -4.64
C GLU A 291 -25.73 26.83 -3.96
N PHE A 292 -24.94 25.91 -3.40
CA PHE A 292 -23.69 26.24 -2.73
C PHE A 292 -22.61 26.81 -3.66
N LYS A 293 -22.50 26.28 -4.88
CA LYS A 293 -21.68 26.85 -5.96
C LYS A 293 -22.01 28.33 -6.14
N THR A 294 -23.29 28.66 -6.29
CA THR A 294 -23.76 30.02 -6.54
C THR A 294 -23.56 30.94 -5.34
N LYS A 295 -23.83 30.44 -4.13
CA LYS A 295 -23.72 31.16 -2.85
C LYS A 295 -22.27 31.47 -2.49
N TYR A 296 -21.37 30.48 -2.59
CA TYR A 296 -19.98 30.59 -2.13
C TYR A 296 -18.97 30.86 -3.25
N LYS A 297 -19.41 30.92 -4.51
CA LYS A 297 -18.60 31.21 -5.72
C LYS A 297 -17.51 30.15 -5.98
N PHE A 298 -17.92 28.88 -5.93
CA PHE A 298 -17.09 27.75 -6.33
C PHE A 298 -17.43 27.31 -7.76
N ARG A 299 -16.62 26.41 -8.33
CA ARG A 299 -16.94 25.64 -9.55
C ARG A 299 -17.17 24.18 -9.18
N ILE A 300 -17.98 23.45 -9.93
CA ILE A 300 -18.25 22.03 -9.71
C ILE A 300 -17.54 21.20 -10.77
N ILE A 301 -16.78 20.21 -10.33
CA ILE A 301 -16.30 19.09 -11.14
C ILE A 301 -17.13 17.87 -10.71
N LEU A 302 -17.98 17.39 -11.62
CA LEU A 302 -18.88 16.27 -11.41
C LEU A 302 -18.42 15.08 -12.24
N ASP A 303 -18.15 13.95 -11.59
CA ASP A 303 -17.86 12.68 -12.26
C ASP A 303 -19.15 11.85 -12.44
N GLU A 304 -19.63 11.79 -13.66
CA GLU A 304 -20.82 11.07 -14.12
C GLU A 304 -20.49 9.69 -14.70
N THR A 305 -19.30 9.14 -14.45
CA THR A 305 -18.85 7.85 -15.05
C THR A 305 -19.85 6.71 -14.87
N TRP A 306 -20.51 6.61 -13.71
CA TRP A 306 -21.45 5.53 -13.41
C TRP A 306 -22.92 5.93 -13.59
N SER A 307 -23.21 7.19 -13.88
CA SER A 307 -24.56 7.73 -14.05
C SER A 307 -24.89 8.08 -15.50
N TYR A 308 -23.91 8.56 -16.28
CA TYR A 308 -24.10 8.85 -17.70
C TYR A 308 -24.40 7.56 -18.49
N GLY A 309 -25.39 7.65 -19.37
CA GLY A 309 -25.95 6.53 -20.11
C GLY A 309 -26.97 5.71 -19.33
N VAL A 310 -27.19 5.97 -18.03
CA VAL A 310 -28.02 5.13 -17.14
C VAL A 310 -29.12 5.92 -16.42
N LEU A 311 -28.76 7.03 -15.78
CA LEU A 311 -29.69 7.85 -15.01
C LEU A 311 -30.36 8.90 -15.90
N GLY A 312 -31.60 9.27 -15.53
CA GLY A 312 -32.42 10.21 -16.29
C GLY A 312 -33.22 9.52 -17.42
N PRO A 313 -34.36 10.09 -17.87
CA PRO A 313 -35.20 9.47 -18.88
C PRO A 313 -34.48 9.15 -20.20
N SER A 314 -33.54 10.01 -20.63
CA SER A 314 -32.73 9.81 -21.84
C SER A 314 -31.30 9.34 -21.57
N GLY A 315 -30.94 9.11 -20.31
CA GLY A 315 -29.62 8.61 -19.94
C GLY A 315 -28.55 9.70 -19.89
N ARG A 316 -28.90 10.96 -19.67
CA ARG A 316 -27.92 12.07 -19.60
C ARG A 316 -27.19 12.14 -18.25
N GLY A 317 -27.57 11.32 -17.28
CA GLY A 317 -26.92 11.25 -15.98
C GLY A 317 -27.70 11.94 -14.86
N LEU A 318 -26.99 12.31 -13.80
CA LEU A 318 -27.55 12.87 -12.58
C LEU A 318 -28.21 14.24 -12.83
N THR A 319 -27.60 15.06 -13.70
CA THR A 319 -28.15 16.37 -14.11
C THR A 319 -29.60 16.26 -14.57
N GLU A 320 -29.89 15.36 -15.52
CA GLU A 320 -31.24 15.10 -16.00
C GLU A 320 -32.12 14.44 -14.93
N HIS A 321 -31.58 13.44 -14.20
CA HIS A 321 -32.34 12.73 -13.16
C HIS A 321 -32.86 13.64 -12.05
N GLN A 322 -32.12 14.68 -11.65
CA GLN A 322 -32.51 15.63 -10.60
C GLN A 322 -33.03 16.96 -11.16
N ASN A 323 -33.34 17.03 -12.46
CA ASN A 323 -33.85 18.23 -13.15
C ASN A 323 -32.96 19.47 -12.98
N VAL A 324 -31.65 19.29 -13.01
CA VAL A 324 -30.64 20.36 -12.98
C VAL A 324 -30.10 20.57 -14.39
N ASP A 325 -30.17 21.81 -14.89
CA ASP A 325 -29.54 22.16 -16.16
C ASP A 325 -28.03 21.87 -16.12
N ALA A 326 -27.55 21.09 -17.09
CA ALA A 326 -26.14 20.71 -17.24
C ALA A 326 -25.21 21.93 -17.28
N MET A 327 -25.68 23.09 -17.75
CA MET A 327 -24.93 24.36 -17.74
C MET A 327 -24.60 24.88 -16.34
N ASN A 328 -25.31 24.42 -15.31
CA ASN A 328 -24.99 24.79 -13.94
C ASN A 328 -23.81 24.01 -13.36
N VAL A 329 -23.32 22.97 -14.05
CA VAL A 329 -22.13 22.19 -13.69
C VAL A 329 -20.97 22.61 -14.61
N ASP A 330 -19.83 23.02 -14.04
CA ASP A 330 -18.74 23.61 -14.86
C ASP A 330 -17.95 22.55 -15.64
N PHE A 331 -17.79 21.36 -15.05
CA PHE A 331 -17.11 20.23 -15.67
C PHE A 331 -17.94 18.98 -15.43
N ILE A 332 -18.44 18.38 -16.50
CA ILE A 332 -19.09 17.07 -16.48
C ILE A 332 -18.09 16.07 -17.06
N ILE A 333 -17.61 15.16 -16.24
CA ILE A 333 -16.62 14.15 -16.65
C ILE A 333 -17.31 12.80 -16.66
N GLY A 334 -17.06 11.95 -17.65
CA GLY A 334 -17.66 10.61 -17.67
C GLY A 334 -16.81 9.58 -18.39
N GLY A 335 -17.03 8.32 -18.07
CA GLY A 335 -16.48 7.19 -18.78
C GLY A 335 -17.31 6.82 -20.01
N LEU A 336 -16.62 6.49 -21.10
CA LEU A 336 -17.22 5.82 -22.26
C LEU A 336 -17.19 4.29 -22.09
N ALA A 337 -16.48 3.79 -21.08
CA ALA A 337 -16.49 2.40 -20.68
C ALA A 337 -17.75 2.07 -19.85
N GLY A 338 -18.24 0.83 -19.93
CA GLY A 338 -19.44 0.39 -19.22
C GLY A 338 -20.70 0.58 -20.07
N ALA A 339 -21.55 1.55 -19.71
CA ALA A 339 -22.87 1.74 -20.32
C ALA A 339 -22.80 1.96 -21.86
N LEU A 340 -21.79 2.69 -22.34
CA LEU A 340 -21.64 2.95 -23.78
C LEU A 340 -20.91 1.83 -24.55
N SER A 341 -20.46 0.77 -23.86
CA SER A 341 -19.72 -0.37 -24.43
C SER A 341 -18.54 0.03 -25.33
N SER A 342 -17.85 1.10 -24.97
CA SER A 342 -16.64 1.59 -25.64
C SER A 342 -15.45 1.60 -24.66
N GLY A 343 -14.39 2.35 -24.99
CA GLY A 343 -13.29 2.68 -24.12
C GLY A 343 -13.03 4.18 -24.14
N GLY A 344 -12.36 4.70 -23.11
CA GLY A 344 -12.06 6.13 -22.99
C GLY A 344 -12.99 6.87 -22.03
N GLY A 345 -12.78 8.18 -21.95
CA GLY A 345 -13.59 9.07 -21.12
C GLY A 345 -13.80 10.40 -21.84
N PHE A 346 -14.60 11.27 -21.25
CA PHE A 346 -14.88 12.59 -21.81
C PHE A 346 -14.95 13.65 -20.72
N CYS A 347 -14.75 14.91 -21.11
CA CYS A 347 -15.09 16.08 -20.30
C CYS A 347 -15.93 17.03 -21.14
N ALA A 348 -17.16 17.26 -20.69
CA ALA A 348 -18.13 18.15 -21.31
C ALA A 348 -18.24 19.45 -20.49
N ALA A 349 -18.11 20.59 -21.15
CA ALA A 349 -18.02 21.90 -20.51
C ALA A 349 -18.24 23.04 -21.53
N SER A 350 -17.88 24.28 -21.17
CA SER A 350 -17.81 25.39 -22.12
C SER A 350 -16.67 25.18 -23.14
N GLN A 351 -16.77 25.85 -24.29
CA GLN A 351 -15.75 25.78 -25.34
C GLN A 351 -14.37 26.16 -24.80
N GLU A 352 -14.26 27.21 -23.98
CA GLU A 352 -12.99 27.69 -23.43
C GLU A 352 -12.34 26.66 -22.51
N ILE A 353 -13.15 25.94 -21.73
CA ILE A 353 -12.69 24.85 -20.87
C ILE A 353 -12.17 23.69 -21.72
N VAL A 354 -12.90 23.31 -22.77
CA VAL A 354 -12.48 22.25 -23.69
C VAL A 354 -11.19 22.60 -24.41
N GLU A 355 -11.08 23.80 -25.00
CA GLU A 355 -9.87 24.23 -25.70
C GLU A 355 -8.65 24.33 -24.76
N HIS A 356 -8.85 24.81 -23.53
CA HIS A 356 -7.78 24.84 -22.54
C HIS A 356 -7.27 23.42 -22.20
N GLN A 357 -8.16 22.42 -22.14
CA GLN A 357 -7.75 21.03 -21.89
C GLN A 357 -6.89 20.47 -23.03
N ARG A 358 -7.20 20.79 -24.29
CA ARG A 358 -6.43 20.29 -25.45
C ARG A 358 -4.94 20.62 -25.38
N ILE A 359 -4.58 21.76 -24.78
CA ILE A 359 -3.20 22.23 -24.64
C ILE A 359 -2.55 21.92 -23.29
N SER A 360 -3.33 21.58 -22.26
CA SER A 360 -2.83 21.52 -20.87
C SER A 360 -3.06 20.20 -20.15
N ALA A 361 -4.00 19.37 -20.60
CA ALA A 361 -4.31 18.10 -19.94
C ALA A 361 -3.30 17.02 -20.34
N ALA A 362 -2.55 16.49 -19.37
CA ALA A 362 -1.45 15.56 -19.62
C ALA A 362 -1.86 14.31 -20.39
N ALA A 363 -2.96 13.64 -20.02
CA ALA A 363 -3.45 12.47 -20.76
C ALA A 363 -3.95 12.79 -22.17
N TYR A 364 -4.29 14.04 -22.48
CA TYR A 364 -4.66 14.43 -23.84
C TYR A 364 -3.41 14.74 -24.68
N THR A 365 -2.42 15.42 -24.11
CA THR A 365 -1.22 15.84 -24.84
C THR A 365 -0.21 14.71 -25.05
N TYR A 366 -0.08 13.80 -24.07
CA TYR A 366 1.01 12.81 -24.03
C TYR A 366 0.56 11.34 -24.16
N SER A 367 -0.74 11.08 -24.32
CA SER A 367 -1.26 9.73 -24.61
C SER A 367 -1.72 9.65 -26.06
N ALA A 368 -1.66 8.46 -26.66
CA ALA A 368 -2.28 8.22 -27.96
C ALA A 368 -3.79 8.51 -27.90
N ALA A 369 -4.36 8.99 -29.00
CA ALA A 369 -5.79 9.24 -29.11
C ALA A 369 -6.59 7.93 -28.99
N LEU A 370 -7.89 8.07 -28.67
CA LEU A 370 -8.81 6.94 -28.61
C LEU A 370 -8.81 6.21 -29.98
N PRO A 371 -8.85 4.87 -30.03
CA PRO A 371 -9.07 4.17 -31.29
C PRO A 371 -10.38 4.60 -31.99
N ALA A 372 -10.32 4.81 -33.31
CA ALA A 372 -11.45 5.23 -34.14
C ALA A 372 -12.71 4.40 -33.93
N LEU A 373 -12.54 3.07 -33.82
CA LEU A 373 -13.62 2.12 -33.60
C LEU A 373 -14.34 2.39 -32.28
N LEU A 374 -13.62 2.77 -31.22
CA LEU A 374 -14.20 3.05 -29.91
C LEU A 374 -14.93 4.41 -29.92
N ALA A 375 -14.35 5.43 -30.55
CA ALA A 375 -15.02 6.72 -30.71
C ALA A 375 -16.36 6.58 -31.46
N THR A 376 -16.37 5.78 -32.53
CA THR A 376 -17.57 5.49 -33.31
C THR A 376 -18.57 4.67 -32.50
N THR A 377 -18.14 3.59 -31.82
CA THR A 377 -19.03 2.80 -30.95
C THR A 377 -19.68 3.68 -29.87
N ALA A 378 -18.94 4.60 -29.24
CA ALA A 378 -19.51 5.49 -28.24
C ALA A 378 -20.60 6.41 -28.82
N SER A 379 -20.33 7.02 -29.98
CA SER A 379 -21.29 7.88 -30.71
C SER A 379 -22.55 7.12 -31.14
N GLU A 380 -22.39 5.93 -31.70
CA GLU A 380 -23.52 5.08 -32.12
C GLU A 380 -24.33 4.60 -30.91
N THR A 381 -23.68 4.24 -29.80
CA THR A 381 -24.40 3.88 -28.57
C THR A 381 -25.21 5.06 -27.99
N VAL A 382 -24.65 6.27 -27.99
CA VAL A 382 -25.40 7.48 -27.59
C VAL A 382 -26.62 7.68 -28.49
N THR A 383 -26.46 7.51 -29.81
CA THR A 383 -27.57 7.59 -30.76
C THR A 383 -28.65 6.55 -30.46
N MET A 384 -28.25 5.29 -30.20
CA MET A 384 -29.19 4.22 -29.81
C MET A 384 -29.96 4.56 -28.53
N LEU A 385 -29.30 5.10 -27.50
CA LEU A 385 -29.98 5.50 -26.26
C LEU A 385 -31.00 6.63 -26.49
N GLN A 386 -30.71 7.56 -27.41
CA GLN A 386 -31.63 8.64 -27.77
C GLN A 386 -32.82 8.16 -28.61
N GLU A 387 -32.60 7.27 -29.57
CA GLU A 387 -33.64 6.75 -30.46
C GLU A 387 -34.51 5.67 -29.78
N GLN A 388 -33.96 4.97 -28.78
CA GLN A 388 -34.58 3.80 -28.14
C GLN A 388 -34.66 3.94 -26.60
N PRO A 389 -35.45 4.89 -26.08
CA PRO A 389 -35.57 5.11 -24.63
C PRO A 389 -36.11 3.90 -23.85
N GLN A 390 -36.83 2.99 -24.52
CA GLN A 390 -37.31 1.73 -23.93
C GLN A 390 -36.18 0.85 -23.35
N ILE A 391 -34.94 0.99 -23.84
CA ILE A 391 -33.79 0.24 -23.34
C ILE A 391 -33.50 0.65 -21.89
N ILE A 392 -33.60 1.94 -21.57
CA ILE A 392 -33.39 2.47 -20.22
C ILE A 392 -34.53 2.05 -19.30
N GLU A 393 -35.78 2.11 -19.79
CA GLU A 393 -36.96 1.65 -19.04
C GLU A 393 -36.86 0.16 -18.68
N SER A 394 -36.47 -0.68 -19.63
CA SER A 394 -36.25 -2.11 -19.40
C SER A 394 -35.17 -2.38 -18.35
N LEU A 395 -34.08 -1.60 -18.37
CA LEU A 395 -33.05 -1.71 -17.34
C LEU A 395 -33.62 -1.35 -15.95
N ARG A 396 -34.41 -0.27 -15.83
CA ARG A 396 -35.05 0.12 -14.56
C ARG A 396 -35.99 -0.97 -14.03
N GLU A 397 -36.78 -1.59 -14.90
CA GLU A 397 -37.65 -2.71 -14.52
C GLU A 397 -36.84 -3.91 -13.99
N ASN A 398 -35.73 -4.22 -14.67
CA ASN A 398 -34.81 -5.27 -14.27
C ASN A 398 -34.12 -4.98 -12.93
N ILE A 399 -33.73 -3.72 -12.69
CA ILE A 399 -33.19 -3.26 -11.41
C ILE A 399 -34.23 -3.44 -10.31
N LYS A 400 -35.46 -3.00 -10.53
CA LYS A 400 -36.56 -3.17 -9.56
C LYS A 400 -36.82 -4.65 -9.26
N GLY A 401 -36.81 -5.50 -10.28
CA GLY A 401 -36.98 -6.94 -10.16
C GLY A 401 -35.88 -7.61 -9.34
N MET A 402 -34.62 -7.30 -9.64
CA MET A 402 -33.47 -7.81 -8.89
C MET A 402 -33.49 -7.33 -7.44
N ARG A 403 -33.72 -6.03 -7.22
CA ARG A 403 -33.74 -5.44 -5.88
C ARG A 403 -34.80 -6.12 -5.01
N ALA A 404 -36.00 -6.32 -5.52
CA ALA A 404 -37.09 -6.98 -4.79
C ALA A 404 -36.76 -8.42 -4.33
N GLN A 405 -35.85 -9.12 -5.02
CA GLN A 405 -35.40 -10.46 -4.61
C GLN A 405 -34.30 -10.43 -3.54
N LEU A 406 -33.54 -9.35 -3.43
CA LEU A 406 -32.39 -9.22 -2.53
C LEU A 406 -32.76 -8.45 -1.26
N ASP A 407 -33.48 -7.34 -1.37
CA ASP A 407 -33.82 -6.40 -0.29
C ASP A 407 -35.28 -5.93 -0.49
N PRO A 408 -36.22 -6.22 0.44
CA PRO A 408 -36.02 -6.61 1.85
C PRO A 408 -36.02 -8.12 2.13
N ARG A 409 -36.00 -8.97 1.10
CA ARG A 409 -36.13 -10.43 1.27
C ARG A 409 -34.98 -11.07 2.06
N SER A 410 -33.77 -10.52 2.00
CA SER A 410 -32.63 -11.01 2.79
C SER A 410 -32.66 -10.47 4.23
N ASP A 411 -32.49 -11.36 5.20
CA ASP A 411 -32.30 -10.98 6.60
C ASP A 411 -30.91 -10.44 6.88
N TRP A 412 -29.91 -10.73 6.04
CA TRP A 412 -28.50 -10.45 6.31
C TRP A 412 -27.95 -9.22 5.60
N VAL A 413 -28.37 -8.99 4.35
CA VAL A 413 -27.87 -7.88 3.54
C VAL A 413 -28.94 -6.82 3.30
N ARG A 414 -28.50 -5.59 3.07
CA ARG A 414 -29.33 -4.48 2.57
C ARG A 414 -28.65 -3.85 1.37
N CYS A 415 -29.43 -3.36 0.41
CA CYS A 415 -28.88 -2.65 -0.73
C CYS A 415 -28.65 -1.18 -0.37
N GLN A 416 -27.38 -0.77 -0.30
CA GLN A 416 -27.00 0.62 0.01
C GLN A 416 -27.21 1.54 -1.20
N SER A 417 -27.09 1.01 -2.41
CA SER A 417 -27.21 1.79 -3.63
C SER A 417 -28.59 2.43 -3.81
N SER A 418 -28.64 3.56 -4.53
CA SER A 418 -29.89 4.22 -4.93
C SER A 418 -30.80 3.28 -5.73
N VAL A 419 -32.11 3.53 -5.68
CA VAL A 419 -33.14 2.62 -6.23
C VAL A 419 -32.97 2.36 -7.72
N GLU A 420 -32.54 3.35 -8.49
CA GLU A 420 -32.33 3.27 -9.94
C GLU A 420 -30.89 2.92 -10.35
N ALA A 421 -29.99 2.67 -9.39
CA ALA A 421 -28.61 2.33 -9.69
C ALA A 421 -28.51 0.89 -10.25
N PRO A 422 -27.90 0.67 -11.42
CA PRO A 422 -27.75 -0.65 -12.02
C PRO A 422 -26.69 -1.49 -11.32
N VAL A 423 -25.79 -0.85 -10.56
CA VAL A 423 -24.80 -1.49 -9.72
C VAL A 423 -25.33 -1.47 -8.29
N MET A 424 -25.75 -2.64 -7.80
CA MET A 424 -26.23 -2.84 -6.44
C MET A 424 -25.09 -3.25 -5.54
N LEU A 425 -24.84 -2.45 -4.51
CA LEU A 425 -23.92 -2.74 -3.43
C LEU A 425 -24.71 -3.25 -2.23
N LEU A 426 -24.56 -4.54 -1.94
CA LEU A 426 -25.23 -5.21 -0.83
C LEU A 426 -24.26 -5.26 0.36
N VAL A 427 -24.56 -4.49 1.39
CA VAL A 427 -23.79 -4.47 2.64
C VAL A 427 -24.48 -5.33 3.69
N LEU A 428 -23.71 -5.92 4.60
CA LEU A 428 -24.27 -6.59 5.77
C LEU A 428 -25.05 -5.57 6.62
N LYS A 429 -26.21 -5.98 7.15
CA LYS A 429 -26.99 -5.12 8.05
C LYS A 429 -26.19 -4.89 9.34
N ASP A 430 -26.19 -3.64 9.80
CA ASP A 430 -25.37 -3.20 10.94
C ASP A 430 -25.69 -4.00 12.23
N GLU A 431 -26.93 -4.49 12.39
CA GLU A 431 -27.35 -5.38 13.48
C GLU A 431 -26.54 -6.68 13.55
N HIS A 432 -26.31 -7.34 12.40
CA HIS A 432 -25.54 -8.61 12.34
C HIS A 432 -24.05 -8.38 12.56
N VAL A 433 -23.53 -7.25 12.07
CA VAL A 433 -22.14 -6.85 12.25
C VAL A 433 -21.86 -6.55 13.73
N GLN A 434 -22.73 -5.79 14.39
CA GLN A 434 -22.59 -5.44 15.81
C GLN A 434 -22.83 -6.64 16.73
N ALA A 435 -23.86 -7.46 16.47
CA ALA A 435 -24.18 -8.61 17.30
C ALA A 435 -23.06 -9.67 17.32
N ARG A 436 -22.31 -9.80 16.22
CA ARG A 436 -21.21 -10.76 16.08
C ARG A 436 -19.82 -10.11 16.19
N ASN A 437 -19.76 -8.79 16.36
CA ASN A 437 -18.52 -8.01 16.40
C ASN A 437 -17.57 -8.30 15.22
N LEU A 438 -18.11 -8.35 14.00
CA LEU A 438 -17.34 -8.72 12.80
C LEU A 438 -16.38 -7.60 12.39
N SER A 439 -15.09 -7.92 12.29
CA SER A 439 -14.06 -7.06 11.70
C SER A 439 -14.25 -6.88 10.19
N ILE A 440 -13.61 -5.85 9.61
CA ILE A 440 -13.68 -5.60 8.15
C ILE A 440 -13.15 -6.81 7.35
N GLU A 441 -12.08 -7.44 7.83
CA GLU A 441 -11.47 -8.62 7.20
C GLU A 441 -12.40 -9.84 7.24
N GLU A 442 -13.07 -10.09 8.37
CA GLU A 442 -14.07 -11.15 8.49
C GLU A 442 -15.29 -10.90 7.60
N GLN A 443 -15.72 -9.64 7.47
CA GLN A 443 -16.79 -9.27 6.54
C GLN A 443 -16.35 -9.55 5.09
N GLU A 444 -15.16 -9.12 4.68
CA GLU A 444 -14.62 -9.40 3.34
C GLU A 444 -14.52 -10.90 3.05
N SER A 445 -14.09 -11.71 4.03
CA SER A 445 -14.06 -13.17 3.90
C SER A 445 -15.46 -13.76 3.72
N LEU A 446 -16.44 -13.36 4.54
CA LEU A 446 -17.82 -13.85 4.44
C LEU A 446 -18.45 -13.51 3.08
N LEU A 447 -18.20 -12.29 2.59
CA LEU A 447 -18.69 -11.87 1.28
C LEU A 447 -17.97 -12.60 0.14
N GLN A 448 -16.69 -12.91 0.29
CA GLN A 448 -15.96 -13.74 -0.66
C GLN A 448 -16.55 -15.16 -0.74
N ASP A 449 -16.93 -15.76 0.39
CA ASP A 449 -17.61 -17.07 0.40
C ASP A 449 -18.97 -17.00 -0.33
N CYS A 450 -19.71 -15.89 -0.16
CA CYS A 450 -20.95 -15.65 -0.90
C CYS A 450 -20.72 -15.53 -2.42
N VAL A 451 -19.62 -14.92 -2.87
CA VAL A 451 -19.25 -14.86 -4.29
C VAL A 451 -18.95 -16.25 -4.84
N GLU A 452 -18.22 -17.07 -4.09
CA GLU A 452 -17.88 -18.45 -4.47
C GLU A 452 -19.14 -19.33 -4.55
N GLU A 453 -20.04 -19.22 -3.58
CA GLU A 453 -21.30 -19.95 -3.56
C GLU A 453 -22.25 -19.52 -4.68
N ALA A 454 -22.35 -18.21 -4.97
CA ALA A 454 -23.11 -17.73 -6.12
C ALA A 454 -22.57 -18.31 -7.43
N LEU A 455 -21.24 -18.38 -7.59
CA LEU A 455 -20.58 -18.96 -8.76
C LEU A 455 -20.85 -20.48 -8.86
N ALA A 456 -20.84 -21.20 -7.74
CA ALA A 456 -21.24 -22.61 -7.66
C ALA A 456 -22.70 -22.80 -8.14
N ASN A 457 -23.60 -21.88 -7.81
CA ASN A 457 -24.99 -21.84 -8.28
C ASN A 457 -25.17 -21.29 -9.71
N GLY A 458 -24.07 -20.98 -10.40
CA GLY A 458 -24.07 -20.55 -11.80
C GLY A 458 -24.36 -19.07 -12.01
N VAL A 459 -24.16 -18.23 -10.98
CA VAL A 459 -24.29 -16.78 -11.04
C VAL A 459 -22.92 -16.15 -10.72
N LEU A 460 -22.37 -15.39 -11.66
CA LEU A 460 -21.11 -14.68 -11.49
C LEU A 460 -21.38 -13.28 -10.95
N ILE A 461 -20.99 -13.03 -9.70
CA ILE A 461 -21.00 -11.72 -9.03
C ILE A 461 -19.58 -11.42 -8.52
N THR A 462 -19.37 -10.24 -7.94
CA THR A 462 -18.08 -9.89 -7.34
C THR A 462 -18.28 -9.13 -6.03
N ARG A 463 -17.20 -8.84 -5.32
CA ARG A 463 -17.19 -7.98 -4.14
C ARG A 463 -16.71 -6.58 -4.51
N LEU A 464 -17.09 -5.58 -3.74
CA LEU A 464 -16.51 -4.25 -3.82
C LEU A 464 -15.03 -4.35 -3.37
N LYS A 465 -14.10 -4.02 -4.27
CA LYS A 465 -12.68 -4.00 -3.92
C LYS A 465 -12.36 -2.65 -3.27
N ALA A 466 -11.83 -2.67 -2.05
CA ALA A 466 -11.39 -1.47 -1.36
C ALA A 466 -10.28 -0.74 -2.13
N MET A 467 -10.24 0.60 -1.98
CA MET A 467 -9.17 1.40 -2.56
C MET A 467 -7.83 1.05 -1.91
N PRO A 468 -6.74 0.92 -2.69
CA PRO A 468 -5.42 0.72 -2.11
C PRO A 468 -5.03 1.96 -1.30
N PRO A 469 -4.28 1.78 -0.20
CA PRO A 469 -3.77 2.90 0.58
C PRO A 469 -2.92 3.83 -0.29
N ALA A 470 -2.91 5.12 0.03
CA ALA A 470 -2.04 6.06 -0.67
C ALA A 470 -0.57 5.63 -0.54
N LEU A 471 0.19 5.68 -1.65
CA LEU A 471 1.60 5.31 -1.68
C LEU A 471 2.38 6.16 -0.66
N GLY A 472 3.05 5.52 0.30
CA GLY A 472 3.77 6.19 1.40
C GLY A 472 2.90 6.60 2.60
N ALA A 473 1.63 6.18 2.68
CA ALA A 473 0.77 6.44 3.83
C ALA A 473 1.30 5.74 5.09
N THR A 474 1.39 6.48 6.20
CA THR A 474 1.75 5.87 7.48
C THR A 474 0.54 5.11 8.07
N PRO A 475 0.75 4.10 8.95
CA PRO A 475 -0.36 3.40 9.61
C PRO A 475 -1.36 4.32 10.33
N LYS A 476 -0.92 5.51 10.76
CA LYS A 476 -1.78 6.53 11.38
C LYS A 476 -2.67 7.24 10.36
N ASP A 477 -2.22 7.39 9.12
CA ASP A 477 -2.99 7.99 8.04
C ASP A 477 -4.09 7.04 7.57
N LEU A 478 -3.81 5.72 7.56
CA LEU A 478 -4.76 4.66 7.22
C LEU A 478 -5.97 4.56 8.17
N ILE A 479 -5.82 5.01 9.42
CA ILE A 479 -6.89 5.03 10.43
C ILE A 479 -7.79 6.27 10.24
N LYS A 480 -7.24 7.37 9.71
CA LYS A 480 -7.97 8.62 9.48
C LYS A 480 -8.67 8.67 8.12
N GLU A 481 -8.24 7.84 7.18
CA GLU A 481 -8.76 7.82 5.82
C GLU A 481 -10.13 7.12 5.77
N TRP A 482 -11.07 7.70 5.01
CA TRP A 482 -12.39 7.11 4.79
C TRP A 482 -12.24 5.81 3.98
N LYS A 483 -12.95 4.74 4.40
CA LYS A 483 -12.94 3.44 3.74
C LYS A 483 -14.38 3.02 3.36
N PRO A 484 -14.57 2.42 2.17
CA PRO A 484 -15.86 1.85 1.81
C PRO A 484 -16.22 0.68 2.74
N LYS A 485 -17.52 0.47 2.95
CA LYS A 485 -18.01 -0.73 3.63
C LYS A 485 -17.84 -1.94 2.70
N PRO A 486 -17.39 -3.10 3.20
CA PRO A 486 -17.40 -4.34 2.41
C PRO A 486 -18.81 -4.63 1.88
N ALA A 487 -18.91 -4.93 0.59
CA ALA A 487 -20.19 -5.13 -0.08
C ALA A 487 -20.09 -6.19 -1.19
N LEU A 488 -21.17 -6.93 -1.42
CA LEU A 488 -21.36 -7.68 -2.66
C LEU A 488 -21.81 -6.72 -3.75
N LYS A 489 -21.26 -6.90 -4.94
CA LYS A 489 -21.53 -6.09 -6.11
C LYS A 489 -22.26 -6.92 -7.16
N VAL A 490 -23.49 -6.50 -7.45
CA VAL A 490 -24.36 -7.10 -8.46
C VAL A 490 -24.67 -6.05 -9.53
N CYS A 491 -24.25 -6.31 -10.75
CA CYS A 491 -24.48 -5.46 -11.91
C CYS A 491 -25.65 -6.00 -12.73
N VAL A 492 -26.74 -5.24 -12.81
CA VAL A 492 -27.96 -5.62 -13.54
C VAL A 492 -27.81 -5.30 -15.03
N THR A 493 -28.44 -6.12 -15.88
CA THR A 493 -28.38 -5.96 -17.35
C THR A 493 -29.76 -6.17 -18.00
N THR A 494 -30.00 -5.55 -19.15
CA THR A 494 -31.17 -5.79 -20.02
C THR A 494 -31.08 -7.09 -20.81
N GLY A 495 -29.89 -7.67 -20.93
CA GLY A 495 -29.69 -8.91 -21.66
C GLY A 495 -30.22 -10.17 -20.96
N LEU A 496 -30.82 -10.02 -19.78
CA LEU A 496 -31.56 -11.07 -19.08
C LEU A 496 -33.04 -10.71 -19.03
N ASN A 497 -33.91 -11.70 -19.23
CA ASN A 497 -35.33 -11.49 -19.05
C ASN A 497 -35.70 -11.44 -17.55
N LYS A 498 -36.90 -10.93 -17.25
CA LYS A 498 -37.38 -10.79 -15.86
C LYS A 498 -37.32 -12.09 -15.05
N ARG A 499 -37.68 -13.23 -15.64
CA ARG A 499 -37.64 -14.54 -14.97
C ARG A 499 -36.20 -14.97 -14.65
N GLU A 500 -35.26 -14.71 -15.55
CA GLU A 500 -33.85 -14.99 -15.33
C GLU A 500 -33.24 -14.11 -14.25
N ILE A 501 -33.65 -12.84 -14.18
CA ILE A 501 -33.24 -11.92 -13.12
C ILE A 501 -33.78 -12.35 -11.77
N GLU A 502 -35.07 -12.69 -11.70
CA GLU A 502 -35.67 -13.18 -10.46
C GLU A 502 -35.01 -14.50 -10.02
N LYS A 503 -34.77 -15.42 -10.95
CA LYS A 503 -34.05 -16.67 -10.70
C LYS A 503 -32.62 -16.43 -10.24
N ALA A 504 -31.90 -15.50 -10.87
CA ALA A 504 -30.53 -15.17 -10.48
C ALA A 504 -30.49 -14.55 -9.07
N GLY A 505 -31.45 -13.69 -8.72
CA GLY A 505 -31.58 -13.13 -7.36
C GLY A 505 -31.83 -14.21 -6.30
N ILE A 506 -32.67 -15.21 -6.60
CA ILE A 506 -32.92 -16.35 -5.70
C ILE A 506 -31.69 -17.25 -5.57
N ASN A 507 -31.08 -17.62 -6.71
CA ASN A 507 -29.95 -18.54 -6.76
C ASN A 507 -28.65 -17.92 -6.21
N ALA A 508 -28.51 -16.59 -6.23
CA ALA A 508 -27.34 -15.89 -5.69
C ALA A 508 -27.27 -15.89 -4.16
N LEU A 509 -28.38 -16.12 -3.44
CA LEU A 509 -28.45 -16.09 -1.97
C LEU A 509 -29.02 -17.38 -1.35
N GLY A 510 -28.98 -18.51 -2.07
CA GLY A 510 -29.19 -19.84 -1.47
C GLY A 510 -30.58 -20.12 -0.89
N LEU A 511 -31.64 -19.40 -1.29
CA LEU A 511 -33.00 -19.70 -0.84
C LEU A 511 -33.66 -20.74 -1.76
N GLY A 512 -33.11 -21.96 -1.77
CA GLY A 512 -33.70 -23.11 -2.44
C GLY A 512 -33.81 -24.29 -1.50
N ILE A 513 -34.95 -24.45 -0.82
CA ILE A 513 -35.34 -25.78 -0.34
C ILE A 513 -35.59 -26.62 -1.60
N PRO A 514 -34.88 -27.75 -1.81
CA PRO A 514 -35.13 -28.61 -2.96
C PRO A 514 -36.62 -28.95 -3.00
N TRP A 515 -37.30 -28.62 -4.11
CA TRP A 515 -38.76 -28.83 -4.25
C TRP A 515 -39.19 -30.30 -3.99
N ILE A 516 -38.24 -31.22 -4.08
CA ILE A 516 -38.41 -32.63 -3.77
C ILE A 516 -38.76 -32.92 -2.30
N ILE A 517 -38.35 -32.07 -1.36
CA ILE A 517 -38.71 -32.21 0.07
C ILE A 517 -40.20 -31.92 0.30
N PRO A 518 -40.76 -30.75 -0.09
CA PRO A 518 -42.19 -30.52 0.01
C PRO A 518 -43.01 -31.48 -0.87
N PHE A 519 -42.50 -31.88 -2.04
CA PHE A 519 -43.12 -32.95 -2.85
C PHE A 519 -43.19 -34.28 -2.10
N GLY A 520 -42.09 -34.71 -1.46
CA GLY A 520 -42.02 -35.93 -0.65
C GLY A 520 -43.00 -35.93 0.53
N ILE A 521 -43.13 -34.79 1.21
CA ILE A 521 -44.10 -34.63 2.31
C ILE A 521 -45.55 -34.73 1.79
N ALA A 522 -45.86 -34.08 0.66
CA ALA A 522 -47.19 -34.13 0.08
C ALA A 522 -47.57 -35.54 -0.39
N VAL A 523 -46.66 -36.21 -1.09
CA VAL A 523 -46.86 -37.59 -1.57
C VAL A 523 -46.96 -38.56 -0.40
N GLY A 524 -46.09 -38.44 0.62
CA GLY A 524 -46.17 -39.23 1.85
C GLY A 524 -47.49 -39.02 2.60
N GLY A 525 -47.98 -37.78 2.70
CA GLY A 525 -49.28 -37.45 3.29
C GLY A 525 -50.45 -38.09 2.53
N LEU A 526 -50.43 -38.03 1.20
CA LEU A 526 -51.40 -38.71 0.35
C LEU A 526 -51.39 -40.23 0.56
N THR A 527 -50.21 -40.84 0.69
CA THR A 527 -50.07 -42.28 0.99
C THR A 527 -50.68 -42.64 2.34
N VAL A 528 -50.43 -41.84 3.39
CA VAL A 528 -51.01 -42.07 4.72
C VAL A 528 -52.53 -41.94 4.69
N ILE A 529 -53.07 -40.92 4.01
CA ILE A 529 -54.51 -40.75 3.83
C ILE A 529 -55.10 -41.94 3.08
N PHE A 530 -54.45 -42.40 2.00
CA PHE A 530 -54.86 -43.58 1.25
C PHE A 530 -54.91 -44.83 2.13
N ILE A 531 -53.88 -45.07 2.96
CA ILE A 531 -53.84 -46.19 3.90
C ILE A 531 -54.96 -46.09 4.95
N LEU A 532 -55.23 -44.90 5.49
CA LEU A 532 -56.31 -44.69 6.46
C LEU A 532 -57.69 -44.93 5.85
N VAL A 533 -57.93 -44.46 4.63
CA VAL A 533 -59.16 -44.71 3.87
C VAL A 533 -59.32 -46.21 3.61
N MET A 534 -58.23 -46.90 3.24
CA MET A 534 -58.22 -48.34 3.06
C MET A 534 -58.59 -49.08 4.35
N LEU A 535 -57.97 -48.73 5.48
CA LEU A 535 -58.28 -49.33 6.79
C LEU A 535 -59.74 -49.08 7.20
N ALA A 536 -60.28 -47.89 6.93
CA ALA A 536 -61.68 -47.57 7.17
C ALA A 536 -62.63 -48.42 6.31
N LEU A 537 -62.33 -48.58 5.01
CA LEU A 537 -63.11 -49.41 4.09
C LEU A 537 -63.04 -50.90 4.44
N ILE A 538 -61.89 -51.37 4.96
CA ILE A 538 -61.71 -52.73 5.48
C ILE A 538 -62.58 -52.94 6.73
N SER A 539 -62.58 -51.98 7.66
CA SER A 539 -63.43 -52.00 8.85
C SER A 539 -64.92 -52.07 8.50
N GLN A 540 -65.33 -51.39 7.42
CA GLN A 540 -66.71 -51.39 6.92
C GLN A 540 -67.04 -52.58 6.00
N ARG A 541 -66.09 -53.49 5.73
CA ARG A 541 -66.21 -54.62 4.78
C ARG A 541 -66.68 -54.21 3.36
N ARG A 542 -66.34 -52.99 2.91
CA ARG A 542 -66.75 -52.43 1.60
C ARG A 542 -65.55 -52.15 0.70
N LEU A 543 -64.53 -53.01 0.74
CA LEU A 543 -63.34 -52.83 -0.08
C LEU A 543 -63.64 -53.18 -1.55
N LEU A 544 -63.68 -52.17 -2.41
CA LEU A 544 -63.84 -52.35 -3.86
C LEU A 544 -62.45 -52.51 -4.52
N PRO A 545 -62.14 -53.66 -5.17
CA PRO A 545 -60.83 -53.91 -5.76
C PRO A 545 -60.38 -52.84 -6.76
N GLY A 546 -61.32 -52.27 -7.52
CA GLY A 546 -61.04 -51.20 -8.50
C GLY A 546 -60.50 -49.91 -7.87
N VAL A 547 -60.96 -49.54 -6.67
CA VAL A 547 -60.47 -48.35 -5.95
C VAL A 547 -59.05 -48.56 -5.45
N VAL A 548 -58.72 -49.79 -5.02
CA VAL A 548 -57.37 -50.17 -4.57
C VAL A 548 -56.37 -50.11 -5.73
N ILE A 549 -56.74 -50.65 -6.89
CA ILE A 549 -55.88 -50.68 -8.08
C ILE A 549 -55.66 -49.26 -8.60
N LEU A 550 -56.71 -48.46 -8.76
CA LEU A 550 -56.62 -47.10 -9.28
C LEU A 550 -55.83 -46.18 -8.34
N GLY A 551 -56.12 -46.22 -7.03
CA GLY A 551 -55.40 -45.43 -6.03
C GLY A 551 -53.92 -45.80 -5.92
N SER A 552 -53.60 -47.09 -5.98
CA SER A 552 -52.21 -47.56 -5.94
C SER A 552 -51.44 -47.20 -7.21
N PHE A 553 -52.10 -47.19 -8.38
CA PHE A 553 -51.48 -46.77 -9.64
C PHE A 553 -51.14 -45.28 -9.67
N ILE A 554 -52.05 -44.41 -9.19
CA ILE A 554 -51.79 -42.97 -9.11
C ILE A 554 -50.62 -42.66 -8.18
N LEU A 555 -50.58 -43.28 -7.00
CA LEU A 555 -49.46 -43.12 -6.06
C LEU A 555 -48.15 -43.70 -6.62
N LEU A 556 -48.20 -44.80 -7.38
CA LEU A 556 -47.01 -45.40 -7.99
C LEU A 556 -46.32 -44.44 -8.96
N VAL A 557 -47.10 -43.74 -9.80
CA VAL A 557 -46.56 -42.73 -10.71
C VAL A 557 -45.87 -41.60 -9.94
N LEU A 558 -46.48 -41.13 -8.85
CA LEU A 558 -45.88 -40.08 -8.00
C LEU A 558 -44.59 -40.56 -7.31
N TYR A 559 -44.57 -41.79 -6.78
CA TYR A 559 -43.35 -42.37 -6.19
C TYR A 559 -42.25 -42.60 -7.23
N ALA A 560 -42.59 -43.02 -8.45
CA ALA A 560 -41.64 -43.19 -9.54
C ALA A 560 -41.01 -41.86 -9.97
N THR A 561 -41.80 -40.78 -10.03
CA THR A 561 -41.25 -39.43 -10.30
C THR A 561 -40.29 -38.97 -9.21
N GLY A 562 -40.61 -39.19 -7.93
CA GLY A 562 -39.71 -38.90 -6.81
C GLY A 562 -38.42 -39.74 -6.85
N LEU A 563 -38.51 -41.00 -7.25
CA LEU A 563 -37.37 -41.90 -7.39
C LEU A 563 -36.39 -41.47 -8.49
N ILE A 564 -36.91 -41.12 -9.68
CA ILE A 564 -36.07 -40.71 -10.82
C ILE A 564 -35.35 -39.39 -10.50
N GLU A 565 -36.06 -38.40 -9.96
CA GLU A 565 -35.48 -37.10 -9.61
C GLU A 565 -34.44 -37.22 -8.49
N THR A 566 -34.73 -37.98 -7.42
CA THR A 566 -33.72 -38.25 -6.38
C THR A 566 -32.51 -39.01 -6.92
N ALA A 567 -32.71 -39.96 -7.84
CA ALA A 567 -31.60 -40.68 -8.50
C ALA A 567 -30.71 -39.74 -9.33
N ILE A 568 -31.30 -38.80 -10.07
CA ILE A 568 -30.55 -37.80 -10.85
C ILE A 568 -29.72 -36.92 -9.91
N GLN A 569 -30.24 -36.52 -8.75
CA GLN A 569 -29.48 -35.69 -7.81
C GLN A 569 -28.39 -36.47 -7.05
N LEU A 570 -28.63 -37.74 -6.72
CA LEU A 570 -27.63 -38.59 -6.06
C LEU A 570 -26.55 -39.10 -7.02
N PHE A 571 -26.90 -39.42 -8.26
CA PHE A 571 -26.01 -40.15 -9.19
C PHE A 571 -25.76 -39.45 -10.52
N GLY A 572 -26.30 -38.25 -10.73
CA GLY A 572 -26.17 -37.51 -11.99
C GLY A 572 -24.74 -37.04 -12.31
N PRO A 573 -24.48 -36.67 -13.57
CA PRO A 573 -23.15 -36.27 -14.03
C PRO A 573 -22.73 -34.85 -13.62
N GLN A 574 -23.65 -33.98 -13.14
CA GLN A 574 -23.34 -32.63 -12.68
C GLN A 574 -23.53 -32.51 -11.17
N GLY A 575 -22.44 -32.28 -10.42
CA GLY A 575 -22.50 -31.91 -8.99
C GLY A 575 -23.35 -32.84 -8.12
N ASN A 576 -23.17 -34.16 -8.26
CA ASN A 576 -24.00 -35.11 -7.54
C ASN A 576 -23.77 -35.05 -6.03
N VAL A 577 -24.87 -35.15 -5.28
CA VAL A 577 -24.85 -35.17 -3.80
C VAL A 577 -23.90 -36.26 -3.31
N ASN A 578 -23.86 -37.41 -3.96
CA ASN A 578 -23.00 -38.53 -3.58
C ASN A 578 -21.49 -38.23 -3.76
N GLY A 579 -21.10 -37.51 -4.81
CA GLY A 579 -19.72 -37.07 -5.02
C GLY A 579 -19.30 -36.01 -4.01
N ASN A 580 -20.21 -35.08 -3.67
CA ASN A 580 -19.98 -34.12 -2.59
C ASN A 580 -19.87 -34.83 -1.23
N CYS A 581 -20.74 -35.79 -0.92
CA CYS A 581 -20.65 -36.60 0.30
C CYS A 581 -19.31 -37.37 0.36
N THR A 582 -18.87 -37.95 -0.76
CA THR A 582 -17.59 -38.67 -0.81
C THR A 582 -16.41 -37.71 -0.58
N ARG A 583 -16.44 -36.52 -1.19
CA ARG A 583 -15.38 -35.51 -1.06
C ARG A 583 -15.25 -34.97 0.37
N TYR A 584 -16.37 -34.61 0.99
CA TYR A 584 -16.40 -33.94 2.30
C TYR A 584 -16.46 -34.87 3.51
N ILE A 585 -16.82 -36.15 3.33
CA ILE A 585 -16.95 -37.11 4.45
C ILE A 585 -15.89 -38.20 4.38
N LEU A 586 -15.62 -38.76 3.20
CA LEU A 586 -14.72 -39.92 3.03
C LEU A 586 -13.26 -39.52 2.72
N THR A 587 -13.02 -38.32 2.19
CA THR A 587 -11.68 -37.90 1.72
C THR A 587 -11.00 -36.90 2.66
N SER A 588 -11.75 -36.23 3.54
CA SER A 588 -11.23 -35.28 4.53
C SER A 588 -10.85 -36.00 5.83
N ASN A 589 -9.73 -35.62 6.45
CA ASN A 589 -9.35 -36.08 7.80
C ASN A 589 -10.51 -35.83 8.78
N HIS A 590 -11.02 -36.89 9.43
CA HIS A 590 -12.12 -36.83 10.39
C HIS A 590 -11.75 -35.88 11.55
N PRO A 591 -12.34 -34.67 11.63
CA PRO A 591 -12.03 -33.74 12.71
C PRO A 591 -12.57 -34.33 14.01
N THR A 592 -11.71 -34.47 15.02
CA THR A 592 -12.08 -34.93 16.36
C THR A 592 -12.05 -33.76 17.35
N GLY A 593 -12.98 -33.72 18.30
CA GLY A 593 -13.09 -32.69 19.34
C GLY A 593 -14.20 -31.65 19.12
N LEU A 594 -14.35 -30.73 20.07
CA LEU A 594 -15.33 -29.63 20.05
C LEU A 594 -14.82 -28.49 19.15
N SER A 595 -15.07 -28.57 17.84
CA SER A 595 -14.73 -27.52 16.88
C SER A 595 -15.87 -27.28 15.91
N ILE A 596 -15.94 -26.07 15.34
CA ILE A 596 -16.91 -25.72 14.28
C ILE A 596 -16.75 -26.65 13.07
N ASN A 597 -15.52 -27.07 12.77
CA ASN A 597 -15.24 -28.02 11.69
C ASN A 597 -15.83 -29.41 11.98
N THR A 598 -15.84 -29.85 13.23
CA THR A 598 -16.49 -31.10 13.66
C THR A 598 -18.00 -31.00 13.51
N LEU A 599 -18.60 -29.86 13.89
CA LEU A 599 -20.04 -29.64 13.78
C LEU A 599 -20.48 -29.61 12.31
N ALA A 600 -19.77 -28.88 11.46
CA ALA A 600 -20.03 -28.81 10.02
C ALA A 600 -19.91 -30.20 9.35
N TRP A 601 -18.92 -31.00 9.75
CA TRP A 601 -18.78 -32.37 9.26
C TRP A 601 -19.96 -33.27 9.69
N LEU A 602 -20.40 -33.19 10.96
CA LEU A 602 -21.56 -33.94 11.46
C LEU A 602 -22.87 -33.53 10.77
N GLU A 603 -23.06 -32.23 10.53
CA GLU A 603 -24.22 -31.70 9.83
C GLU A 603 -24.24 -32.20 8.37
N GLN A 604 -23.10 -32.12 7.68
CA GLN A 604 -22.98 -32.63 6.32
C GLN A 604 -23.19 -34.16 6.25
N GLN A 605 -22.71 -34.91 7.23
CA GLN A 605 -22.97 -36.35 7.34
C GLN A 605 -24.47 -36.65 7.49
N THR A 606 -25.17 -35.86 8.30
CA THR A 606 -26.61 -35.99 8.52
C THR A 606 -27.39 -35.71 7.24
N ILE A 607 -27.01 -34.67 6.49
CA ILE A 607 -27.62 -34.33 5.20
C ILE A 607 -27.43 -35.47 4.19
N CYS A 608 -26.22 -36.01 4.07
CA CYS A 608 -25.92 -37.13 3.18
C CYS A 608 -26.74 -38.39 3.51
N GLN A 609 -26.90 -38.71 4.80
CA GLN A 609 -27.73 -39.83 5.24
C GLN A 609 -29.22 -39.60 4.94
N ALA A 610 -29.72 -38.38 5.10
CA ALA A 610 -31.12 -38.04 4.82
C ALA A 610 -31.47 -38.26 3.33
N TRP A 611 -30.58 -37.89 2.41
CA TRP A 611 -30.78 -38.12 0.97
C TRP A 611 -30.81 -39.60 0.60
N GLN A 612 -29.93 -40.41 1.20
CA GLN A 612 -29.93 -41.87 1.02
C GLN A 612 -31.21 -42.51 1.58
N ALA A 613 -31.67 -42.05 2.75
CA ALA A 613 -32.91 -42.52 3.36
C ALA A 613 -34.13 -42.16 2.50
N ALA A 614 -34.18 -40.94 1.94
CA ALA A 614 -35.25 -40.53 1.04
C ALA A 614 -35.30 -41.40 -0.23
N PHE A 615 -34.15 -41.68 -0.84
CA PHE A 615 -34.06 -42.58 -1.99
C PHE A 615 -34.57 -43.99 -1.68
N ALA A 616 -34.16 -44.55 -0.53
CA ALA A 616 -34.65 -45.86 -0.08
C ALA A 616 -36.17 -45.87 0.15
N PHE A 617 -36.72 -44.79 0.73
CA PHE A 617 -38.16 -44.65 0.96
C PHE A 617 -38.97 -44.66 -0.34
N TRP A 618 -38.48 -43.99 -1.39
CA TRP A 618 -39.11 -44.01 -2.71
C TRP A 618 -39.17 -45.42 -3.31
N ILE A 619 -38.09 -46.19 -3.20
CA ILE A 619 -38.03 -47.57 -3.68
C ILE A 619 -39.03 -48.46 -2.92
N ILE A 620 -39.00 -48.40 -1.58
CA ILE A 620 -39.87 -49.23 -0.74
C ILE A 620 -41.34 -48.93 -1.05
N GLY A 621 -41.72 -47.64 -1.16
CA GLY A 621 -43.07 -47.23 -1.50
C GLY A 621 -43.52 -47.69 -2.89
N ALA A 622 -42.66 -47.58 -3.91
CA ALA A 622 -42.97 -48.05 -5.26
C ALA A 622 -43.21 -49.57 -5.29
N VAL A 623 -42.35 -50.36 -4.63
CA VAL A 623 -42.50 -51.82 -4.53
C VAL A 623 -43.78 -52.19 -3.79
N PHE A 624 -44.09 -51.52 -2.68
CA PHE A 624 -45.31 -51.74 -1.91
C PHE A 624 -46.58 -51.47 -2.75
N LEU A 625 -46.60 -50.40 -3.54
CA LEU A 625 -47.74 -50.04 -4.38
C LEU A 625 -47.92 -51.02 -5.55
N VAL A 626 -46.83 -51.49 -6.17
CA VAL A 626 -46.88 -52.57 -7.17
C VAL A 626 -47.45 -53.85 -6.55
N TRP A 627 -47.02 -54.21 -5.35
CA TRP A 627 -47.56 -55.37 -4.63
C TRP A 627 -49.06 -55.22 -4.35
N MET A 628 -49.54 -54.03 -3.98
CA MET A 628 -50.96 -53.75 -3.78
C MET A 628 -51.78 -53.84 -5.07
N ILE A 629 -51.24 -53.41 -6.20
CA ILE A 629 -51.89 -53.57 -7.52
C ILE A 629 -52.02 -55.06 -7.86
N ILE A 630 -50.97 -55.85 -7.63
CA ILE A 630 -50.98 -57.30 -7.88
C ILE A 630 -52.04 -57.98 -6.99
N LEU A 631 -52.03 -57.69 -5.68
CA LEU A 631 -53.00 -58.26 -4.75
C LEU A 631 -54.44 -57.87 -5.10
N GLY A 632 -54.67 -56.60 -5.45
CA GLY A 632 -55.97 -56.10 -5.91
C GLY A 632 -56.44 -56.78 -7.20
N SER A 633 -55.52 -57.07 -8.12
CA SER A 633 -55.83 -57.76 -9.38
C SER A 633 -56.17 -59.25 -9.18
N ILE A 634 -55.55 -59.91 -8.20
CA ILE A 634 -55.85 -61.29 -7.84
C ILE A 634 -57.26 -61.40 -7.26
N VAL A 635 -57.66 -60.44 -6.41
CA VAL A 635 -59.01 -60.38 -5.82
C VAL A 635 -60.07 -59.94 -6.85
N ALA A 636 -59.72 -59.09 -7.80
CA ALA A 636 -60.64 -58.64 -8.86
C ALA A 636 -61.02 -59.75 -9.87
N ARG A 637 -60.25 -60.84 -9.95
CA ARG A 637 -60.54 -61.99 -10.84
C ARG A 637 -61.80 -62.76 -10.46
N ASP A 638 -62.38 -62.54 -9.28
CA ASP A 638 -63.63 -63.17 -8.83
C ASP A 638 -64.90 -62.36 -9.14
N SER A 639 -64.81 -61.30 -9.93
CA SER A 639 -65.99 -60.52 -10.37
C SER A 639 -65.90 -60.19 -11.86
N PRO A 640 -66.89 -60.56 -12.69
CA PRO A 640 -66.81 -60.36 -14.13
C PRO A 640 -67.13 -58.89 -14.46
N LEU A 641 -66.10 -58.10 -14.75
CA LEU A 641 -66.24 -56.81 -15.43
C LEU A 641 -65.78 -56.95 -16.88
N ASP A 642 -66.70 -56.80 -17.82
CA ASP A 642 -66.45 -56.94 -19.26
C ASP A 642 -65.73 -55.69 -19.81
N LEU A 643 -64.45 -55.86 -20.18
CA LEU A 643 -63.54 -54.85 -20.72
C LEU A 643 -63.29 -55.01 -22.24
N SER A 644 -64.11 -55.81 -22.93
CA SER A 644 -63.95 -56.09 -24.37
C SER A 644 -64.17 -54.88 -25.29
N THR A 645 -64.92 -53.88 -24.85
CA THR A 645 -65.34 -52.71 -25.66
C THR A 645 -64.36 -51.53 -25.66
N PRO A 646 -63.68 -51.15 -24.55
CA PRO A 646 -62.67 -50.09 -24.58
C PRO A 646 -61.34 -50.55 -25.16
N LEU A 647 -60.95 -51.81 -24.90
CA LEU A 647 -59.66 -52.35 -25.31
C LEU A 647 -59.58 -52.56 -26.84
N SER A 648 -60.69 -52.95 -27.47
CA SER A 648 -60.78 -53.10 -28.93
C SER A 648 -60.71 -51.75 -29.66
N ARG A 649 -61.20 -50.66 -29.06
CA ARG A 649 -61.11 -49.30 -29.62
C ARG A 649 -59.69 -48.74 -29.56
N VAL A 650 -59.00 -48.93 -28.43
CA VAL A 650 -57.60 -48.51 -28.28
C VAL A 650 -56.68 -49.33 -29.20
N LEU A 651 -56.93 -50.62 -29.37
CA LEU A 651 -56.19 -51.45 -30.34
C LEU A 651 -56.40 -51.01 -31.79
N PHE A 652 -57.62 -50.61 -32.15
CA PHE A 652 -57.92 -50.08 -33.48
C PHE A 652 -57.24 -48.72 -33.73
N ASP A 653 -57.29 -47.81 -32.77
CA ASP A 653 -56.64 -46.49 -32.89
C ASP A 653 -55.12 -46.61 -32.96
N VAL A 654 -54.53 -47.54 -32.18
CA VAL A 654 -53.08 -47.81 -32.25
C VAL A 654 -52.70 -48.44 -33.58
N GLN A 655 -53.50 -49.37 -34.13
CA GLN A 655 -53.25 -49.96 -35.45
C GLN A 655 -53.43 -48.95 -36.59
N GLU A 656 -54.36 -47.99 -36.47
CA GLU A 656 -54.53 -46.91 -37.46
C GLU A 656 -53.36 -45.92 -37.42
N VAL A 657 -52.83 -45.61 -36.24
CA VAL A 657 -51.62 -44.78 -36.11
C VAL A 657 -50.40 -45.50 -36.68
N ASP A 658 -50.24 -46.79 -36.39
CA ASP A 658 -49.09 -47.59 -36.86
C ASP A 658 -49.09 -47.73 -38.39
N THR A 659 -50.24 -48.04 -38.98
CA THR A 659 -50.39 -48.12 -40.46
C THR A 659 -50.20 -46.77 -41.14
N ARG A 660 -50.54 -45.65 -40.48
CA ARG A 660 -50.34 -44.30 -41.01
C ARG A 660 -48.89 -43.84 -40.90
N ILE A 661 -48.20 -44.22 -39.83
CA ILE A 661 -46.76 -44.04 -39.70
C ILE A 661 -46.03 -44.86 -40.76
N ASP A 662 -46.41 -46.12 -40.98
CA ASP A 662 -45.82 -46.97 -42.01
C ASP A 662 -46.06 -46.41 -43.41
N THR A 663 -47.26 -45.92 -43.74
CA THR A 663 -47.52 -45.32 -45.05
C THR A 663 -46.75 -44.02 -45.27
N LEU A 664 -46.63 -43.15 -44.25
CA LEU A 664 -45.83 -41.93 -44.33
C LEU A 664 -44.33 -42.23 -44.41
N ALA A 665 -43.85 -43.19 -43.61
CA ALA A 665 -42.47 -43.65 -43.62
C ALA A 665 -42.11 -44.26 -44.99
N THR A 666 -43.02 -45.03 -45.59
CA THR A 666 -42.81 -45.63 -46.92
C THR A 666 -42.88 -44.60 -48.04
N GLN A 667 -43.82 -43.64 -47.98
CA GLN A 667 -43.93 -42.56 -48.98
C GLN A 667 -42.74 -41.60 -48.96
N HIS A 668 -42.15 -41.35 -47.78
CA HIS A 668 -41.02 -40.45 -47.62
C HIS A 668 -39.68 -41.16 -47.42
N ALA A 669 -39.64 -42.50 -47.50
CA ALA A 669 -38.43 -43.31 -47.30
C ALA A 669 -37.29 -42.85 -48.20
N ASP A 670 -37.55 -42.69 -49.50
CA ASP A 670 -36.50 -42.26 -50.46
C ASP A 670 -35.98 -40.86 -50.18
N ALA A 671 -36.83 -39.93 -49.74
CA ALA A 671 -36.41 -38.57 -49.39
C ALA A 671 -35.59 -38.55 -48.10
N ILE A 672 -35.98 -39.35 -47.10
CA ILE A 672 -35.28 -39.48 -45.81
C ILE A 672 -33.93 -40.20 -46.00
N ILE A 673 -33.90 -41.28 -46.78
CA ILE A 673 -32.68 -42.02 -47.13
C ILE A 673 -31.75 -41.14 -47.97
N GLY A 674 -32.29 -40.38 -48.93
CA GLY A 674 -31.52 -39.43 -49.73
C GLY A 674 -30.92 -38.30 -48.88
N HIS A 675 -31.70 -37.75 -47.95
CA HIS A 675 -31.21 -36.70 -47.06
C HIS A 675 -30.17 -37.22 -46.07
N THR A 676 -30.40 -38.37 -45.43
CA THR A 676 -29.44 -39.01 -44.51
C THR A 676 -28.14 -39.41 -45.21
N ALA A 677 -28.21 -39.91 -46.46
CA ALA A 677 -27.03 -40.18 -47.27
C ALA A 677 -26.26 -38.90 -47.64
N SER A 678 -26.97 -37.81 -47.97
CA SER A 678 -26.34 -36.51 -48.25
C SER A 678 -25.67 -35.91 -47.01
N LEU A 679 -26.32 -36.04 -45.85
CA LEU A 679 -25.82 -35.58 -44.56
C LEU A 679 -24.59 -36.38 -44.15
N ALA A 680 -24.61 -37.71 -44.29
CA ALA A 680 -23.47 -38.59 -44.01
C ALA A 680 -22.27 -38.28 -44.93
N LYS A 681 -22.51 -37.95 -46.21
CA LYS A 681 -21.46 -37.54 -47.15
C LYS A 681 -20.91 -36.13 -46.86
N ALA A 682 -21.73 -35.24 -46.30
CA ALA A 682 -21.28 -33.92 -45.86
C ALA A 682 -20.47 -34.03 -44.55
N SER A 683 -20.95 -34.80 -43.58
CA SER A 683 -20.23 -35.04 -42.33
C SER A 683 -18.91 -35.77 -42.55
N GLY A 684 -18.86 -36.73 -43.48
CA GLY A 684 -17.61 -37.41 -43.86
C GLY A 684 -16.57 -36.44 -44.42
N ARG A 685 -16.97 -35.54 -45.32
CA ARG A 685 -16.08 -34.49 -45.86
C ARG A 685 -15.57 -33.53 -44.77
N VAL A 686 -16.46 -33.11 -43.86
CA VAL A 686 -16.07 -32.27 -42.73
C VAL A 686 -15.08 -32.99 -41.82
N LEU A 687 -15.29 -34.29 -41.56
CA LEU A 687 -14.37 -35.09 -40.73
C LEU A 687 -12.98 -35.20 -41.36
N GLU A 688 -12.92 -35.47 -42.66
CA GLU A 688 -11.68 -35.62 -43.43
C GLU A 688 -10.86 -34.32 -43.43
N GLU A 689 -11.53 -33.18 -43.65
CA GLU A 689 -10.89 -31.86 -43.64
C GLU A 689 -10.50 -31.41 -42.22
N LEU A 690 -11.25 -31.83 -41.19
CA LEU A 690 -10.92 -31.56 -39.80
C LEU A 690 -9.73 -32.41 -39.31
N GLU A 691 -9.64 -33.68 -39.71
CA GLU A 691 -8.52 -34.56 -39.38
C GLU A 691 -7.20 -34.04 -39.94
N GLU A 692 -7.20 -33.52 -41.17
CA GLU A 692 -6.02 -32.90 -41.77
C GLU A 692 -5.57 -31.65 -40.99
N ARG A 693 -6.51 -30.78 -40.61
CA ARG A 693 -6.21 -29.58 -39.80
C ARG A 693 -5.74 -29.90 -38.38
N VAL A 694 -6.31 -30.93 -37.74
CA VAL A 694 -5.86 -31.39 -36.42
C VAL A 694 -4.42 -31.90 -36.49
N LYS A 695 -4.06 -32.61 -37.56
CA LYS A 695 -2.70 -33.09 -37.78
C LYS A 695 -1.71 -31.93 -38.00
N GLU A 696 -2.04 -30.96 -38.83
CA GLU A 696 -1.23 -29.73 -39.01
C GLU A 696 -1.03 -28.98 -37.68
N LEU A 697 -2.09 -28.89 -36.87
CA LEU A 697 -2.04 -28.25 -35.56
C LEU A 697 -1.11 -29.01 -34.60
N GLN A 698 -1.20 -30.33 -34.52
CA GLN A 698 -0.30 -31.15 -33.70
C GLN A 698 1.16 -31.01 -34.14
N GLU A 699 1.44 -30.96 -35.45
CA GLU A 699 2.79 -30.72 -35.95
C GLU A 699 3.30 -29.31 -35.61
N SER A 700 2.43 -28.30 -35.67
CA SER A 700 2.78 -26.94 -35.26
C SER A 700 3.06 -26.83 -33.77
N TYR A 701 2.30 -27.54 -32.94
CA TYR A 701 2.47 -27.58 -31.48
C TYR A 701 3.77 -28.29 -31.11
N GLY A 702 4.07 -29.42 -31.75
CA GLY A 702 5.34 -30.12 -31.56
C GLY A 702 6.56 -29.34 -32.08
N ARG A 703 6.36 -28.38 -32.98
CA ARG A 703 7.42 -27.43 -33.40
C ARG A 703 7.61 -26.32 -32.36
N LEU A 704 6.52 -25.77 -31.85
CA LEU A 704 6.53 -24.76 -30.79
C LEU A 704 7.17 -25.28 -29.49
N GLU A 705 6.86 -26.52 -29.10
CA GLU A 705 7.43 -27.16 -27.91
C GLU A 705 8.96 -27.30 -28.00
N ARG A 706 9.48 -27.72 -29.17
CA ARG A 706 10.93 -27.79 -29.42
C ARG A 706 11.60 -26.43 -29.54
N GLU A 707 10.99 -25.49 -30.26
CA GLU A 707 11.64 -24.21 -30.53
C GLU A 707 11.56 -23.22 -29.37
N VAL A 708 10.51 -23.29 -28.56
CA VAL A 708 10.24 -22.33 -27.48
C VAL A 708 10.29 -23.01 -26.12
N GLY A 709 9.59 -24.13 -25.94
CA GLY A 709 9.50 -24.83 -24.65
C GLY A 709 10.86 -25.32 -24.14
N GLU A 710 11.53 -26.18 -24.92
CA GLU A 710 12.84 -26.75 -24.55
C GLU A 710 13.91 -25.66 -24.41
N ARG A 711 13.89 -24.63 -25.28
CA ARG A 711 14.85 -23.51 -25.21
C ARG A 711 14.61 -22.63 -23.99
N HIS A 712 13.35 -22.42 -23.60
CA HIS A 712 13.01 -21.69 -22.39
C HIS A 712 13.49 -22.44 -21.14
N GLU A 713 13.31 -23.76 -21.09
CA GLU A 713 13.78 -24.58 -19.97
C GLU A 713 15.31 -24.54 -19.84
N GLN A 714 16.03 -24.64 -20.96
CA GLN A 714 17.49 -24.45 -20.97
C GLN A 714 17.91 -23.04 -20.52
N ALA A 715 17.20 -22.00 -20.96
CA ALA A 715 17.46 -20.63 -20.55
C ALA A 715 17.22 -20.41 -19.05
N GLU A 716 16.17 -21.00 -18.48
CA GLU A 716 15.91 -20.96 -17.04
C GLU A 716 16.98 -21.69 -16.23
N GLN A 717 17.47 -22.84 -16.71
CA GLN A 717 18.60 -23.52 -16.07
C GLN A 717 19.86 -22.66 -16.07
N VAL A 718 20.15 -21.96 -17.17
CA VAL A 718 21.29 -21.03 -17.26
C VAL A 718 21.09 -19.83 -16.33
N ARG A 719 19.87 -19.27 -16.24
CA ARG A 719 19.53 -18.17 -15.32
C ARG A 719 19.77 -18.59 -13.86
N LEU A 720 19.25 -19.74 -13.46
CA LEU A 720 19.44 -20.30 -12.12
C LEU A 720 20.91 -20.58 -11.81
N ALA A 721 21.68 -21.09 -12.78
CA ALA A 721 23.12 -21.31 -12.63
C ALA A 721 23.88 -19.98 -12.44
N ALA A 722 23.58 -18.96 -13.25
CA ALA A 722 24.18 -17.64 -13.16
C ALA A 722 23.86 -16.95 -11.82
N GLU A 723 22.61 -17.08 -11.35
CA GLU A 723 22.18 -16.55 -10.06
C GLU A 723 22.93 -17.22 -8.89
N ARG A 724 23.06 -18.56 -8.92
CA ARG A 724 23.85 -19.31 -7.92
C ARG A 724 25.32 -18.91 -7.93
N MET A 725 25.93 -18.75 -9.11
CA MET A 725 27.32 -18.30 -9.23
C MET A 725 27.51 -16.88 -8.68
N SER A 726 26.60 -15.95 -9.00
CA SER A 726 26.62 -14.59 -8.47
C SER A 726 26.54 -14.55 -6.94
N ARG A 727 25.61 -15.33 -6.35
CA ARG A 727 25.48 -15.47 -4.89
C ARG A 727 26.74 -16.06 -4.26
N THR A 728 27.35 -17.08 -4.87
CA THR A 728 28.59 -17.69 -4.38
C THR A 728 29.77 -16.71 -4.44
N LEU A 729 29.87 -15.89 -5.49
CA LEU A 729 30.90 -14.86 -5.61
C LEU A 729 30.74 -13.76 -4.56
N ARG A 730 29.50 -13.29 -4.32
CA ARG A 730 29.21 -12.31 -3.25
C ARG A 730 29.59 -12.87 -1.88
N LEU A 731 29.17 -14.10 -1.57
CA LEU A 731 29.53 -14.77 -0.32
C LEU A 731 31.06 -14.92 -0.18
N GLY A 732 31.76 -15.32 -1.25
CA GLY A 732 33.21 -15.43 -1.28
C GLY A 732 33.93 -14.12 -1.00
N ARG A 733 33.48 -13.00 -1.58
CA ARG A 733 34.01 -11.66 -1.31
C ARG A 733 33.79 -11.24 0.15
N SER A 734 32.61 -11.50 0.70
CA SER A 734 32.30 -11.20 2.11
C SER A 734 33.16 -12.04 3.07
N VAL A 735 33.38 -13.32 2.77
CA VAL A 735 34.30 -14.18 3.54
C VAL A 735 35.74 -13.65 3.47
N GLN A 736 36.23 -13.26 2.29
CA GLN A 736 37.56 -12.67 2.13
C GLN A 736 37.73 -11.38 2.93
N ARG A 737 36.71 -10.51 2.92
CA ARG A 737 36.69 -9.26 3.70
C ARG A 737 36.76 -9.54 5.20
N VAL A 738 35.97 -10.48 5.71
CA VAL A 738 35.99 -10.88 7.14
C VAL A 738 37.35 -11.44 7.55
N LEU A 739 37.97 -12.28 6.73
CA LEU A 739 39.31 -12.81 7.00
C LEU A 739 40.39 -11.71 7.00
N GLY A 740 40.31 -10.76 6.06
CA GLY A 740 41.23 -9.62 6.00
C GLY A 740 41.12 -8.72 7.22
N LEU A 741 39.89 -8.35 7.61
CA LEU A 741 39.62 -7.53 8.79
C LEU A 741 39.98 -8.26 10.09
N GLY A 742 39.72 -9.56 10.19
CA GLY A 742 40.11 -10.37 11.35
C GLY A 742 41.64 -10.40 11.56
N ARG A 743 42.42 -10.50 10.48
CA ARG A 743 43.89 -10.44 10.53
C ARG A 743 44.40 -9.07 10.95
N GLN A 744 43.80 -8.00 10.43
CA GLN A 744 44.12 -6.63 10.83
C GLN A 744 43.81 -6.39 12.31
N LEU A 745 42.66 -6.87 12.79
CA LEU A 745 42.26 -6.77 14.19
C LEU A 745 43.28 -7.45 15.11
N GLN A 746 43.74 -8.65 14.77
CA GLN A 746 44.77 -9.36 15.56
C GLN A 746 46.07 -8.54 15.64
N GLY A 747 46.52 -7.97 14.51
CA GLY A 747 47.71 -7.11 14.48
C GLY A 747 47.57 -5.86 15.34
N PHE A 748 46.41 -5.20 15.31
CA PHE A 748 46.16 -4.01 16.13
C PHE A 748 45.99 -4.33 17.62
N VAL A 749 45.44 -5.49 17.98
CA VAL A 749 45.31 -5.92 19.38
C VAL A 749 46.67 -6.30 19.98
N GLU A 750 47.56 -6.91 19.18
CA GLU A 750 48.94 -7.21 19.59
C GLU A 750 49.79 -5.93 19.74
N GLN A 751 49.66 -4.97 18.82
CA GLN A 751 50.35 -3.68 18.88
C GLN A 751 49.73 -2.68 19.87
N GLY A 752 48.45 -2.85 20.22
CA GLY A 752 47.63 -1.91 20.98
C GLY A 752 47.90 -1.86 22.49
N LYS A 753 48.83 -2.64 23.03
CA LYS A 753 49.19 -2.66 24.47
C LYS A 753 49.89 -1.38 25.00
N GLY A 754 49.75 -0.24 24.33
CA GLY A 754 50.31 1.02 24.82
C GLY A 754 50.30 2.23 23.88
N SER A 755 49.67 2.15 22.70
CA SER A 755 49.65 3.26 21.73
C SER A 755 48.23 3.76 21.48
N GLU A 756 48.04 5.09 21.55
CA GLU A 756 46.78 5.81 21.29
C GLU A 756 46.11 5.37 19.99
N ARG A 757 46.89 5.35 18.90
CA ARG A 757 46.37 5.04 17.54
C ARG A 757 45.95 3.59 17.39
N GLY A 758 46.61 2.66 18.10
CA GLY A 758 46.33 1.23 18.00
C GLY A 758 44.96 0.86 18.58
N MET A 759 44.55 1.47 19.70
CA MET A 759 43.24 1.19 20.31
C MET A 759 42.08 1.72 19.46
N VAL A 760 42.23 2.91 18.88
CA VAL A 760 41.21 3.51 18.00
C VAL A 760 41.08 2.74 16.68
N GLN A 761 42.20 2.32 16.09
CA GLN A 761 42.21 1.49 14.88
C GLN A 761 41.57 0.12 15.14
N ALA A 762 41.89 -0.54 16.25
CA ALA A 762 41.25 -1.80 16.63
C ALA A 762 39.73 -1.64 16.83
N ALA A 763 39.29 -0.55 17.46
CA ALA A 763 37.86 -0.26 17.65
C ALA A 763 37.13 -0.06 16.31
N ASN A 764 37.72 0.68 15.38
CA ASN A 764 37.17 0.86 14.03
C ASN A 764 37.10 -0.44 13.23
N THR A 765 38.11 -1.32 13.32
CA THR A 765 38.08 -2.63 12.66
C THR A 765 36.99 -3.53 13.25
N VAL A 766 36.74 -3.47 14.57
CA VAL A 766 35.61 -4.19 15.20
C VAL A 766 34.27 -3.69 14.68
N LEU A 767 34.10 -2.37 14.51
CA LEU A 767 32.88 -1.80 13.93
C LEU A 767 32.65 -2.27 12.49
N GLN A 768 33.68 -2.22 11.65
CA GLN A 768 33.59 -2.74 10.27
C GLN A 768 33.23 -4.23 10.22
N LEU A 769 33.74 -5.04 11.16
CA LEU A 769 33.36 -6.44 11.29
C LEU A 769 31.89 -6.59 11.73
N ARG A 770 31.40 -5.79 12.68
CA ARG A 770 30.00 -5.78 13.11
C ARG A 770 29.05 -5.43 11.95
N ASP A 771 29.43 -4.47 11.11
CA ASP A 771 28.62 -4.06 9.94
C ASP A 771 28.51 -5.19 8.90
N VAL A 772 29.62 -5.89 8.61
CA VAL A 772 29.60 -7.05 7.71
C VAL A 772 28.74 -8.19 8.28
N PHE A 773 28.67 -8.35 9.61
CA PHE A 773 27.78 -9.33 10.27
C PHE A 773 26.33 -8.85 10.44
N ALA A 774 26.03 -7.57 10.18
CA ALA A 774 24.70 -6.99 10.25
C ALA A 774 24.03 -6.83 8.88
N ALA A 775 24.80 -6.89 7.78
CA ALA A 775 24.30 -6.87 6.41
C ALA A 775 23.38 -8.07 6.09
N GLY A 776 22.52 -7.95 5.06
CA GLY A 776 21.49 -8.93 4.70
C GLY A 776 21.99 -10.39 4.51
N ASP A 777 23.28 -10.56 4.21
CA ASP A 777 23.93 -11.88 4.03
C ASP A 777 24.33 -12.57 5.35
N ALA A 778 24.07 -11.96 6.51
CA ALA A 778 24.52 -12.43 7.83
C ALA A 778 24.17 -13.90 8.14
N LYS A 779 22.99 -14.35 7.69
CA LYS A 779 22.52 -15.72 7.90
C LYS A 779 23.30 -16.75 7.08
N GLU A 780 23.73 -16.39 5.87
CA GLU A 780 24.52 -17.27 5.00
C GLU A 780 26.00 -17.26 5.41
N LEU A 781 26.53 -16.09 5.78
CA LEU A 781 27.89 -15.95 6.32
C LEU A 781 28.10 -16.80 7.58
N GLY A 782 27.08 -16.87 8.45
CA GLY A 782 27.10 -17.69 9.66
C GLY A 782 27.13 -19.21 9.41
N ARG A 783 26.78 -19.67 8.21
CA ARG A 783 26.88 -21.09 7.83
C ARG A 783 28.29 -21.49 7.38
N VAL A 784 29.15 -20.51 7.09
CA VAL A 784 30.55 -20.75 6.73
C VAL A 784 31.35 -21.01 8.00
N GLN A 785 31.82 -22.26 8.15
CA GLN A 785 32.48 -22.72 9.38
C GLN A 785 33.67 -21.82 9.79
N VAL A 786 34.53 -21.46 8.84
CA VAL A 786 35.70 -20.58 9.09
C VAL A 786 35.30 -19.23 9.68
N VAL A 787 34.20 -18.63 9.19
CA VAL A 787 33.71 -17.34 9.68
C VAL A 787 33.14 -17.48 11.10
N SER A 788 32.41 -18.56 11.37
CA SER A 788 31.88 -18.84 12.71
C SER A 788 33.00 -19.06 13.75
N THR A 789 34.07 -19.77 13.35
CA THR A 789 35.26 -19.98 14.19
C THR A 789 35.98 -18.66 14.46
N LEU A 790 36.25 -17.86 13.42
CA LEU A 790 36.89 -16.55 13.55
C LEU A 790 36.12 -15.61 14.50
N ARG A 791 34.78 -15.60 14.40
CA ARG A 791 33.92 -14.78 15.26
C ARG A 791 34.04 -15.16 16.74
N ASN A 792 34.02 -16.46 17.03
CA ASN A 792 34.00 -16.98 18.39
C ASN A 792 35.39 -16.98 19.04
N GLU A 793 36.43 -17.31 18.28
CA GLU A 793 37.79 -17.52 18.82
C GLU A 793 38.67 -16.27 18.74
N ILE A 794 38.45 -15.37 17.76
CA ILE A 794 39.33 -14.21 17.53
C ILE A 794 38.60 -12.90 17.77
N ILE A 795 37.47 -12.66 17.11
CA ILE A 795 36.80 -11.34 17.14
C ILE A 795 36.20 -11.04 18.52
N THR A 796 35.40 -11.96 19.07
CA THR A 796 34.73 -11.75 20.36
C THR A 796 35.74 -11.62 21.53
N PRO A 797 36.79 -12.46 21.63
CA PRO A 797 37.82 -12.29 22.65
C PRO A 797 38.63 -10.99 22.47
N ALA A 798 39.01 -10.64 21.24
CA ALA A 798 39.73 -9.40 20.94
C ALA A 798 38.95 -8.14 21.38
N GLU A 799 37.65 -8.10 21.11
CA GLU A 799 36.77 -7.01 21.52
C GLU A 799 36.71 -6.88 23.05
N ARG A 800 36.59 -8.01 23.77
CA ARG A 800 36.60 -8.03 25.24
C ARG A 800 37.93 -7.54 25.82
N THR A 801 39.06 -7.98 25.24
CA THR A 801 40.39 -7.54 25.66
C THR A 801 40.57 -6.05 25.44
N LEU A 802 40.15 -5.52 24.29
CA LEU A 802 40.22 -4.09 23.96
C LEU A 802 39.40 -3.25 24.95
N LEU A 803 38.17 -3.67 25.26
CA LEU A 803 37.32 -2.99 26.26
C LEU A 803 37.95 -2.98 27.64
N ALA A 804 38.47 -4.12 28.10
CA ALA A 804 39.12 -4.23 29.40
C ALA A 804 40.37 -3.34 29.50
N SER A 805 41.22 -3.33 28.47
CA SER A 805 42.42 -2.48 28.42
C SER A 805 42.06 -0.99 28.40
N ALA A 806 41.06 -0.58 27.61
CA ALA A 806 40.64 0.82 27.56
C ALA A 806 40.05 1.30 28.91
N GLN A 807 39.24 0.48 29.57
CA GLN A 807 38.72 0.78 30.91
C GLN A 807 39.82 0.88 31.97
N GLN A 808 40.83 0.02 31.90
CA GLN A 808 41.97 0.05 32.81
C GLN A 808 42.78 1.34 32.67
N VAL A 809 43.08 1.77 31.43
CA VAL A 809 43.82 3.02 31.16
C VAL A 809 43.08 4.25 31.72
N VAL A 810 41.75 4.29 31.60
CA VAL A 810 40.94 5.38 32.18
C VAL A 810 40.97 5.35 33.71
N ARG A 811 40.92 4.16 34.32
CA ARG A 811 40.94 3.99 35.78
C ARG A 811 42.27 4.41 36.41
N GLU A 812 43.38 4.19 35.72
CA GLU A 812 44.75 4.46 36.21
C GLU A 812 45.24 5.89 35.91
N PHE A 813 44.39 6.77 35.36
CA PHE A 813 44.77 8.13 34.98
C PHE A 813 45.25 8.97 36.17
N SER A 814 46.48 9.48 36.09
CA SER A 814 47.08 10.40 37.06
C SER A 814 48.13 11.30 36.41
N MET A 815 48.11 12.60 36.77
CA MET A 815 48.93 13.66 36.18
C MET A 815 49.55 14.61 37.23
N SER A 816 49.16 14.50 38.50
CA SER A 816 49.56 15.43 39.56
C SER A 816 50.96 15.12 40.10
N VAL A 817 51.76 16.18 40.22
CA VAL A 817 53.15 16.15 40.73
C VAL A 817 53.21 16.23 42.27
N LEU A 818 52.10 16.62 42.92
CA LEU A 818 52.03 16.80 44.39
C LEU A 818 52.17 15.50 45.19
N ALA A 819 51.95 14.34 44.58
CA ALA A 819 51.99 13.04 45.26
C ALA A 819 53.41 12.44 45.39
N VAL A 820 54.43 13.00 44.70
CA VAL A 820 55.78 12.40 44.64
C VAL A 820 56.85 13.48 44.83
N SER A 821 57.21 13.75 46.08
CA SER A 821 58.43 14.50 46.40
C SER A 821 59.63 13.54 46.43
N GLY A 822 60.23 13.27 45.26
CA GLY A 822 61.41 12.40 45.08
C GLY A 822 61.92 12.39 43.62
N PRO A 823 63.03 11.69 43.31
CA PRO A 823 63.67 11.66 41.97
C PRO A 823 62.81 11.05 40.85
N THR A 824 61.60 10.60 41.19
CA THR A 824 60.64 9.88 40.35
C THR A 824 59.44 10.76 39.96
N ALA A 825 59.63 12.07 39.85
CA ALA A 825 58.60 12.96 39.30
C ALA A 825 58.42 12.65 37.80
N PRO A 826 57.17 12.54 37.30
CA PRO A 826 56.93 12.19 35.91
C PRO A 826 57.54 13.22 34.96
N THR A 827 58.33 12.77 33.98
CA THR A 827 58.90 13.69 32.98
C THR A 827 57.79 14.20 32.05
N TYR A 828 58.03 15.32 31.37
CA TYR A 828 57.08 15.86 30.38
C TYR A 828 56.67 14.81 29.33
N ARG A 829 57.62 13.96 28.91
CA ARG A 829 57.38 12.85 27.98
C ARG A 829 56.46 11.77 28.56
N ASP A 830 56.57 11.45 29.84
CA ASP A 830 55.69 10.48 30.51
C ASP A 830 54.27 11.04 30.70
N SER A 831 54.18 12.35 30.96
CA SER A 831 52.93 13.10 31.05
C SER A 831 52.20 13.14 29.70
N GLU A 832 52.91 13.42 28.61
CA GLU A 832 52.38 13.43 27.25
C GLU A 832 51.96 12.03 26.78
N ALA A 833 52.76 10.99 27.07
CA ALA A 833 52.41 9.60 26.76
C ALA A 833 51.19 9.10 27.55
N THR A 834 50.97 9.59 28.76
CA THR A 834 49.78 9.27 29.56
C THR A 834 48.54 9.96 29.00
N LYS A 835 48.63 11.24 28.60
CA LYS A 835 47.54 11.95 27.89
C LYS A 835 47.13 11.22 26.61
N ALA A 836 48.10 10.89 25.74
CA ALA A 836 47.85 10.20 24.48
C ALA A 836 47.13 8.85 24.67
N ARG A 837 47.61 8.02 25.61
CA ARG A 837 46.98 6.72 25.92
C ARG A 837 45.56 6.87 26.44
N THR A 838 45.31 7.85 27.31
CA THR A 838 43.96 8.11 27.84
C THR A 838 43.03 8.64 26.76
N VAL A 839 43.48 9.50 25.85
CA VAL A 839 42.68 9.95 24.68
C VAL A 839 42.26 8.75 23.84
N GLY A 840 43.20 7.88 23.44
CA GLY A 840 42.90 6.71 22.62
C GLY A 840 41.95 5.70 23.30
N ALA A 841 42.09 5.50 24.62
CA ALA A 841 41.20 4.64 25.39
C ALA A 841 39.77 5.21 25.48
N VAL A 842 39.63 6.51 25.72
CA VAL A 842 38.32 7.18 25.80
C VAL A 842 37.63 7.20 24.43
N GLN A 843 38.37 7.44 23.35
CA GLN A 843 37.86 7.38 21.97
C GLN A 843 37.44 5.96 21.57
N ALA A 844 38.22 4.93 21.94
CA ALA A 844 37.85 3.53 21.71
C ALA A 844 36.57 3.12 22.45
N LEU A 845 36.39 3.57 23.70
CA LEU A 845 35.15 3.32 24.48
C LEU A 845 33.95 4.08 23.90
N TRP A 846 34.16 5.25 23.33
CA TRP A 846 33.12 5.99 22.60
C TRP A 846 32.68 5.20 21.35
N LEU A 847 33.64 4.75 20.53
CA LEU A 847 33.37 4.00 19.30
C LEU A 847 32.69 2.65 19.55
N LEU A 848 33.07 1.93 20.61
CA LEU A 848 32.52 0.61 20.90
C LEU A 848 31.16 0.65 21.62
N SER A 849 30.69 1.84 22.01
CA SER A 849 29.43 2.00 22.73
C SER A 849 28.23 1.58 21.85
N PRO A 850 27.26 0.81 22.39
CA PRO A 850 26.13 0.30 21.60
C PRO A 850 25.19 1.43 21.16
N VAL A 851 24.82 1.43 19.88
CA VAL A 851 23.82 2.34 19.31
C VAL A 851 22.43 1.72 19.44
N LYS A 852 21.50 2.41 20.11
CA LYS A 852 20.09 1.97 20.19
C LYS A 852 19.32 2.52 18.97
N VAL A 853 18.79 1.61 18.15
CA VAL A 853 17.96 1.98 16.99
C VAL A 853 16.61 2.51 17.49
N GLY A 854 16.29 3.79 17.23
CA GLY A 854 14.94 4.35 17.42
C GLY A 854 14.75 5.44 18.50
N SER A 855 15.79 5.91 19.19
CA SER A 855 15.68 7.05 20.13
C SER A 855 16.50 8.25 19.70
N SER A 856 16.00 9.46 19.97
CA SER A 856 16.64 10.75 19.68
C SER A 856 17.96 10.91 20.45
N GLY A 857 19.09 10.59 19.79
CA GLY A 857 20.45 10.89 20.26
C GLY A 857 21.28 9.67 20.67
N PHE A 858 22.54 9.64 20.23
CA PHE A 858 23.54 8.65 20.65
C PHE A 858 24.06 8.97 22.05
N THR A 859 24.12 7.96 22.93
CA THR A 859 24.68 8.08 24.28
C THR A 859 25.82 7.09 24.45
N PRO A 860 27.09 7.53 24.64
CA PRO A 860 28.25 6.64 24.72
C PRO A 860 28.34 5.95 26.09
N THR A 861 27.53 4.92 26.30
CA THR A 861 27.33 4.28 27.62
C THR A 861 28.61 3.67 28.21
N LEU A 862 29.49 3.06 27.40
CA LEU A 862 30.72 2.44 27.89
C LEU A 862 31.74 3.48 28.36
N GLN A 863 31.85 4.59 27.61
CA GLN A 863 32.70 5.72 27.95
C GLN A 863 32.20 6.41 29.24
N LEU A 864 30.90 6.70 29.32
CA LEU A 864 30.28 7.34 30.48
C LEU A 864 30.44 6.50 31.75
N THR A 865 30.30 5.17 31.64
CA THR A 865 30.46 4.25 32.76
C THR A 865 31.90 4.24 33.28
N ALA A 866 32.89 4.20 32.37
CA ALA A 866 34.31 4.20 32.76
C ALA A 866 34.73 5.51 33.46
N LEU A 867 34.34 6.66 32.90
CA LEU A 867 34.65 7.98 33.46
C LEU A 867 33.93 8.23 34.79
N SER A 868 32.66 7.83 34.89
CA SER A 868 31.91 7.94 36.16
C SER A 868 32.51 7.04 37.24
N SER A 869 32.97 5.83 36.89
CA SER A 869 33.67 4.93 37.82
C SER A 869 34.98 5.53 38.33
N TYR A 870 35.75 6.22 37.47
CA TYR A 870 36.96 6.93 37.89
C TYR A 870 36.64 8.03 38.92
N LEU A 871 35.65 8.89 38.64
CA LEU A 871 35.24 9.97 39.55
C LEU A 871 34.73 9.43 40.89
N GLN A 872 33.91 8.37 40.87
CA GLN A 872 33.42 7.71 42.08
C GLN A 872 34.56 7.08 42.90
N THR A 873 35.55 6.48 42.24
CA THR A 873 36.73 5.90 42.92
C THR A 873 37.54 7.01 43.61
N ALA A 874 37.77 8.14 42.93
CA ALA A 874 38.46 9.29 43.50
C ALA A 874 37.69 9.89 44.69
N LEU A 875 36.35 10.00 44.59
CA LEU A 875 35.47 10.50 45.65
C LEU A 875 35.48 9.60 46.89
N THR A 876 35.23 8.30 46.71
CA THR A 876 35.15 7.32 47.82
C THR A 876 36.48 7.18 48.54
N ALA A 877 37.60 7.15 47.80
CA ALA A 877 38.93 7.12 48.39
C ALA A 877 39.25 8.40 49.17
N SER A 878 38.77 9.57 48.71
CA SER A 878 39.02 10.87 49.36
C SER A 878 38.14 11.07 50.60
N LEU A 879 36.90 10.58 50.56
CA LEU A 879 36.00 10.55 51.71
C LEU A 879 36.58 9.66 52.82
N ALA A 880 37.07 8.47 52.47
CA ALA A 880 37.62 7.52 53.44
C ALA A 880 38.94 7.97 54.07
N SER A 881 39.82 8.67 53.32
CA SER A 881 41.05 9.25 53.87
C SER A 881 40.73 10.45 54.76
N LEU A 882 39.86 11.36 54.32
CA LEU A 882 39.50 12.56 55.07
C LEU A 882 38.77 12.25 56.38
N THR A 883 37.83 11.31 56.35
CA THR A 883 37.09 10.88 57.56
C THR A 883 38.04 10.32 58.63
N ARG A 884 39.03 9.51 58.21
CA ARG A 884 40.05 8.97 59.14
C ARG A 884 40.99 10.05 59.66
N ALA A 885 41.43 10.96 58.80
CA ALA A 885 42.34 12.05 59.17
C ALA A 885 41.69 13.05 60.13
N LEU A 886 40.40 13.35 59.96
CA LEU A 886 39.64 14.19 60.89
C LEU A 886 39.50 13.54 62.28
N ALA A 887 39.43 12.20 62.35
CA ALA A 887 39.33 11.50 63.63
C ALA A 887 40.63 11.48 64.44
N THR A 888 41.80 11.54 63.79
CA THR A 888 43.11 11.44 64.47
C THR A 888 43.90 12.74 64.49
N LEU A 889 43.85 13.57 63.43
CA LEU A 889 44.49 14.88 63.16
C LEU A 889 45.97 14.96 62.69
N PRO A 890 46.96 14.22 63.21
CA PRO A 890 48.36 14.33 62.78
C PRO A 890 48.61 14.08 61.29
N THR A 891 47.75 13.32 60.63
CA THR A 891 47.88 12.99 59.20
C THR A 891 47.07 13.93 58.30
N LEU A 892 46.37 14.92 58.86
CA LEU A 892 45.44 15.78 58.12
C LEU A 892 46.12 16.49 56.96
N ASP A 893 47.24 17.16 57.21
CA ASP A 893 47.95 17.95 56.18
C ASP A 893 48.39 17.08 54.99
N ARG A 894 48.92 15.88 55.26
CA ARG A 894 49.28 14.89 54.22
C ARG A 894 48.04 14.40 53.45
N THR A 895 46.96 14.07 54.15
CA THR A 895 45.74 13.58 53.48
C THR A 895 45.06 14.66 52.65
N LEU A 896 45.12 15.93 53.07
CA LEU A 896 44.59 17.05 52.30
C LEU A 896 45.42 17.28 51.03
N GLN A 897 46.75 17.13 51.08
CA GLN A 897 47.59 17.13 49.88
C GLN A 897 47.24 15.98 48.90
N GLU A 898 46.98 14.78 49.42
CA GLU A 898 46.54 13.64 48.60
C GLU A 898 45.14 13.84 47.97
N ILE A 899 44.24 14.57 48.64
CA ILE A 899 42.91 14.91 48.11
C ILE A 899 43.01 16.03 47.07
N ALA A 900 43.85 17.04 47.32
CA ALA A 900 44.14 18.10 46.37
C ALA A 900 44.74 17.53 45.07
N SER A 901 45.68 16.59 45.15
CA SER A 901 46.28 15.95 43.97
C SER A 901 45.27 15.14 43.13
N ARG A 902 44.30 14.47 43.78
CA ARG A 902 43.20 13.79 43.09
C ARG A 902 42.27 14.78 42.38
N CYS A 903 41.98 15.94 42.98
CA CYS A 903 41.20 16.98 42.33
C CYS A 903 41.93 17.59 41.12
N GLN A 904 43.25 17.80 41.22
CA GLN A 904 44.07 18.24 40.10
C GLN A 904 44.09 17.25 38.93
N ASN A 905 44.08 15.94 39.22
CA ASN A 905 43.92 14.92 38.19
C ASN A 905 42.55 15.04 37.50
N ILE A 906 41.48 15.35 38.23
CA ILE A 906 40.14 15.56 37.66
C ILE A 906 40.12 16.82 36.77
N ILE A 907 40.80 17.90 37.15
CA ILE A 907 40.96 19.10 36.32
C ILE A 907 41.73 18.79 35.03
N ALA A 908 42.81 18.01 35.15
CA ALA A 908 43.59 17.57 33.99
C ALA A 908 42.74 16.71 33.03
N LEU A 909 41.87 15.86 33.58
CA LEU A 909 40.93 15.05 32.81
C LEU A 909 39.87 15.92 32.11
N GLU A 910 39.28 16.90 32.80
CA GLU A 910 38.31 17.84 32.21
C GLU A 910 38.92 18.62 31.05
N SER A 911 40.12 19.15 31.24
CA SER A 911 40.86 19.86 30.20
C SER A 911 41.12 18.96 28.98
N LEU A 912 41.57 17.72 29.20
CA LEU A 912 41.82 16.74 28.14
C LEU A 912 40.54 16.38 27.36
N LEU A 913 39.42 16.15 28.05
CA LEU A 913 38.15 15.83 27.41
C LEU A 913 37.56 17.01 26.64
N SER A 914 37.73 18.23 27.14
CA SER A 914 37.30 19.46 26.45
C SER A 914 38.10 19.74 25.17
N SER A 915 39.39 19.40 25.16
CA SER A 915 40.27 19.61 23.99
C SER A 915 40.17 18.51 22.94
N THR A 916 39.53 17.38 23.26
CA THR A 916 39.47 16.21 22.36
C THR A 916 38.12 16.17 21.64
N GLN A 917 38.17 16.18 20.31
CA GLN A 917 36.98 16.00 19.46
C GLN A 917 36.50 14.54 19.49
N SER A 918 35.19 14.35 19.36
CA SER A 918 34.64 13.00 19.17
C SER A 918 35.12 12.42 17.84
N PRO A 919 35.55 11.15 17.80
CA PRO A 919 35.84 10.48 16.53
C PRO A 919 34.54 10.30 15.74
N ALA A 920 34.60 10.11 14.42
CA ALA A 920 33.40 9.88 13.61
C ALA A 920 32.84 8.46 13.83
N HIS A 921 31.51 8.30 13.93
CA HIS A 921 30.86 6.99 14.06
C HIS A 921 30.10 6.64 12.78
N ALA A 922 30.43 5.52 12.13
CA ALA A 922 29.86 5.14 10.84
C ALA A 922 28.31 5.01 10.83
N SER A 923 27.70 4.68 11.97
CA SER A 923 26.25 4.51 12.11
C SER A 923 25.51 5.69 12.76
N ILE A 924 26.14 6.86 12.91
CA ILE A 924 25.52 8.09 13.45
C ILE A 924 25.55 9.18 12.36
N PRO A 925 24.44 9.88 12.09
CA PRO A 925 24.44 11.03 11.20
C PRO A 925 25.32 12.16 11.75
N SER A 926 26.12 12.81 10.90
CA SER A 926 27.07 13.88 11.28
C SER A 926 26.46 15.02 12.10
N ASP A 927 25.16 15.30 11.93
CA ASP A 927 24.42 16.36 12.65
C ASP A 927 24.16 16.05 14.13
N ALA A 928 24.35 14.79 14.56
CA ALA A 928 24.10 14.33 15.93
C ALA A 928 25.38 14.12 16.76
N GLU A 929 26.56 14.45 16.22
CA GLU A 929 27.85 14.28 16.91
C GLU A 929 28.10 15.39 17.95
N ALA A 930 28.66 15.02 19.10
CA ALA A 930 28.98 15.98 20.15
C ALA A 930 30.27 16.75 19.80
N SER A 931 30.30 18.06 20.05
CA SER A 931 31.47 18.91 19.75
C SER A 931 32.78 18.48 20.44
N ASN A 932 32.68 17.85 21.61
CA ASN A 932 33.80 17.35 22.39
C ASN A 932 33.38 16.11 23.21
N LEU A 933 34.36 15.42 23.82
CA LEU A 933 34.12 14.23 24.65
C LEU A 933 33.65 14.55 26.09
N LEU A 934 33.60 15.83 26.48
CA LEU A 934 33.22 16.30 27.82
C LEU A 934 31.71 16.54 27.95
N ASP A 935 31.07 17.13 26.95
CA ASP A 935 29.66 17.53 26.98
C ASP A 935 28.70 16.35 27.31
N PRO A 936 28.89 15.13 26.76
CA PRO A 936 28.06 13.98 27.14
C PRO A 936 28.20 13.60 28.62
N LEU A 937 29.40 13.74 29.20
CA LEU A 937 29.65 13.44 30.61
C LEU A 937 29.04 14.49 31.53
N LEU A 938 29.16 15.77 31.19
CA LEU A 938 28.56 16.87 31.95
C LEU A 938 27.04 16.78 31.99
N ARG A 939 26.41 16.42 30.85
CA ARG A 939 24.96 16.13 30.78
C ARG A 939 24.58 14.88 31.57
N HIS A 940 25.41 13.84 31.58
CA HIS A 940 25.13 12.63 32.36
C HIS A 940 25.20 12.87 33.88
N LEU A 941 26.08 13.76 34.33
CA LEU A 941 26.29 14.10 35.74
C LEU A 941 25.49 15.33 36.20
N ASP A 942 24.69 15.94 35.33
CA ASP A 942 23.95 17.20 35.56
C ASP A 942 24.80 18.30 36.23
N THR A 943 26.04 18.49 35.75
CA THR A 943 27.00 19.45 36.31
C THR A 943 27.65 20.30 35.22
N SER A 944 28.10 21.51 35.59
CA SER A 944 28.82 22.41 34.69
C SER A 944 30.34 22.23 34.73
N SER A 945 30.89 21.50 35.71
CA SER A 945 32.32 21.15 35.79
C SER A 945 32.54 19.93 36.69
N LEU A 946 33.59 19.14 36.41
CA LEU A 946 33.95 17.94 37.15
C LEU A 946 34.57 18.24 38.53
N PRO A 947 35.43 19.25 38.73
CA PRO A 947 35.91 19.65 40.06
C PRO A 947 34.80 20.13 40.98
N SER A 948 33.83 20.90 40.45
CA SER A 948 32.67 21.32 41.25
C SER A 948 31.84 20.11 41.67
N TYR A 949 31.62 19.15 40.77
CA TYR A 949 30.97 17.88 41.10
C TYR A 949 31.73 17.10 42.18
N PHE A 950 33.07 17.04 42.09
CA PHE A 950 33.92 16.39 43.08
C PHE A 950 33.78 17.02 44.47
N TRP A 951 33.97 18.33 44.60
CA TRP A 951 33.92 19.00 45.90
C TRP A 951 32.51 18.99 46.52
N ARG A 952 31.45 19.22 45.73
CA ARG A 952 30.06 19.15 46.24
C ARG A 952 29.68 17.75 46.69
N SER A 953 30.04 16.74 45.92
CA SER A 953 29.75 15.35 46.26
C SER A 953 30.52 14.91 47.50
N LEU A 954 31.79 15.30 47.62
CA LEU A 954 32.61 15.05 48.80
C LEU A 954 32.02 15.73 50.04
N ALA A 955 31.63 17.00 49.95
CA ALA A 955 30.98 17.75 51.03
C ALA A 955 29.67 17.08 51.48
N SER A 956 28.80 16.74 50.53
CA SER A 956 27.51 16.12 50.82
C SER A 956 27.69 14.78 51.56
N GLN A 957 28.65 13.94 51.15
CA GLN A 957 28.89 12.64 51.77
C GLN A 957 29.64 12.75 53.11
N LEU A 958 30.48 13.78 53.28
CA LEU A 958 31.26 14.02 54.49
C LEU A 958 30.39 14.51 55.65
N SER A 959 29.32 15.27 55.38
CA SER A 959 28.41 15.82 56.40
C SER A 959 27.89 14.76 57.37
N GLY A 960 27.41 13.62 56.86
CA GLY A 960 26.93 12.52 57.70
C GLY A 960 28.02 11.90 58.56
N ARG A 961 29.25 11.79 58.04
CA ARG A 961 30.39 11.18 58.74
C ARG A 961 30.96 12.07 59.83
N VAL A 962 31.01 13.38 59.61
CA VAL A 962 31.44 14.35 60.64
C VAL A 962 30.44 14.41 61.79
N GLN A 963 29.14 14.38 61.49
CA GLN A 963 28.08 14.28 62.50
C GLN A 963 28.19 12.97 63.32
N GLU A 964 28.54 11.86 62.68
CA GLU A 964 28.78 10.57 63.34
C GLU A 964 30.00 10.62 64.30
N ILE A 965 31.08 11.29 63.91
CA ILE A 965 32.26 11.50 64.78
C ILE A 965 31.90 12.40 65.97
N MET A 966 31.04 13.40 65.77
CA MET A 966 30.55 14.28 66.83
C MET A 966 29.59 13.59 67.80
N SER A 967 28.69 12.75 67.30
CA SER A 967 27.70 12.06 68.13
C SER A 967 28.29 10.90 68.94
N LYS A 968 29.34 10.23 68.45
CA LYS A 968 30.05 9.16 69.18
C LYS A 968 30.82 9.65 70.41
N GLY A 969 31.15 10.94 70.49
CA GLY A 969 31.89 11.52 71.62
C GLY A 969 33.31 10.96 71.79
N GLY A 970 34.06 11.46 72.78
CA GLY A 970 35.42 10.98 73.10
C GLY A 970 36.56 11.95 72.77
N VAL A 971 37.79 11.43 72.68
CA VAL A 971 39.01 12.23 72.48
C VAL A 971 39.00 12.91 71.10
N SER A 972 38.69 12.18 70.03
CA SER A 972 38.62 12.71 68.66
C SER A 972 37.68 13.91 68.51
N ALA A 973 36.50 13.87 69.14
CA ALA A 973 35.54 14.96 69.08
C ALA A 973 36.02 16.22 69.82
N ARG A 974 36.71 16.04 70.95
CA ARG A 974 37.33 17.15 71.71
C ARG A 974 38.50 17.78 70.95
N THR A 975 39.38 16.97 70.36
CA THR A 975 40.55 17.44 69.60
C THR A 975 40.16 18.19 68.33
N LEU A 976 39.06 17.78 67.68
CA LEU A 976 38.47 18.50 66.54
C LEU A 976 37.91 19.87 66.93
N ARG A 977 37.23 20.00 68.08
CA ARG A 977 36.73 21.29 68.57
C ARG A 977 37.86 22.25 68.97
N SER A 978 38.91 21.74 69.61
CA SER A 978 40.05 22.59 70.04
C SER A 978 40.92 23.08 68.88
N ASN A 979 40.96 22.35 67.76
CA ASN A 979 41.72 22.73 66.56
C ASN A 979 40.84 23.28 65.43
N ARG A 980 39.64 23.78 65.75
CA ARG A 980 38.63 24.23 64.77
C ARG A 980 39.18 25.21 63.73
N ASP A 981 39.89 26.24 64.16
CA ASP A 981 40.39 27.29 63.25
C ASP A 981 41.53 26.76 62.36
N ARG A 982 42.37 25.86 62.88
CA ARG A 982 43.42 25.19 62.09
C ARG A 982 42.81 24.28 61.02
N VAL A 983 41.80 23.48 61.37
CA VAL A 983 41.12 22.58 60.43
C VAL A 983 40.35 23.38 59.37
N ARG A 984 39.73 24.49 59.76
CA ARG A 984 39.05 25.43 58.85
C ARG A 984 40.01 25.94 57.77
N GLU A 985 41.17 26.44 58.17
CA GLU A 985 42.12 27.03 57.21
C GLU A 985 42.78 25.96 56.33
N ALA A 986 43.14 24.81 56.90
CA ALA A 986 43.71 23.70 56.14
C ALA A 986 42.76 23.14 55.06
N ILE A 987 41.45 23.05 55.35
CA ILE A 987 40.45 22.61 54.37
C ILE A 987 40.23 23.66 53.28
N ARG A 988 40.20 24.95 53.65
CA ARG A 988 40.12 26.05 52.68
C ARG A 988 41.33 26.03 51.73
N GLU A 989 42.53 25.95 52.27
CA GLU A 989 43.78 25.87 51.50
C GLU A 989 43.82 24.61 50.61
N CYS A 990 43.31 23.48 51.09
CA CYS A 990 43.19 22.25 50.30
C CYS A 990 42.28 22.42 49.08
N VAL A 991 41.11 23.04 49.22
CA VAL A 991 40.20 23.30 48.11
C VAL A 991 40.83 24.28 47.13
N GLU A 992 41.48 25.34 47.60
CA GLU A 992 42.15 26.32 46.75
C GLU A 992 43.35 25.72 46.00
N THR A 993 44.14 24.87 46.65
CA THR A 993 45.30 24.20 46.05
C THR A 993 44.88 23.10 45.07
N GLY A 994 43.87 22.30 45.43
CA GLY A 994 43.33 21.25 44.57
C GLY A 994 42.58 21.78 43.35
N SER A 995 42.08 23.02 43.44
CA SER A 995 41.35 23.68 42.34
C SER A 995 42.25 24.49 41.39
N ARG A 996 43.57 24.51 41.62
CA ARG A 996 44.57 25.03 40.68
C ARG A 996 45.02 23.90 39.75
N GLY A 997 45.17 24.17 38.46
CA GLY A 997 45.69 23.19 37.50
C GLY A 997 47.10 22.70 37.87
N PRO A 998 47.49 21.46 37.48
CA PRO A 998 48.83 20.94 37.75
C PRO A 998 49.91 21.77 37.03
N ALA A 999 51.03 22.02 37.72
CA ALA A 999 52.17 22.77 37.19
C ALA A 999 52.74 22.07 35.93
N GLY A 1000 52.73 22.76 34.79
CA GLY A 1000 53.23 22.23 33.50
C GLY A 1000 52.19 22.14 32.38
N THR A 1001 50.95 22.58 32.59
CA THR A 1001 49.99 22.82 31.49
C THR A 1001 50.20 24.23 30.94
N GLY A 1002 50.86 24.33 29.79
CA GLY A 1002 51.24 25.59 29.13
C GLY A 1002 50.08 26.36 28.50
N LYS A 1003 49.06 26.68 29.28
CA LYS A 1003 48.06 27.72 29.05
C LYS A 1003 47.52 28.11 30.42
N GLU A 1004 47.62 29.38 30.77
CA GLU A 1004 47.08 29.90 32.02
C GLU A 1004 45.61 29.47 32.16
N VAL A 1005 45.31 28.63 33.16
CA VAL A 1005 43.94 28.34 33.61
C VAL A 1005 43.44 29.54 34.45
N SER A 1006 43.67 30.76 33.96
CA SER A 1006 43.35 32.01 34.66
C SER A 1006 42.12 32.73 34.12
N GLU A 1007 41.45 32.21 33.08
CA GLU A 1007 40.25 32.84 32.53
C GLU A 1007 39.09 31.85 32.36
N LEU A 1008 38.58 31.36 33.49
CA LEU A 1008 37.14 31.09 33.62
C LEU A 1008 36.51 32.38 34.17
N PRO A 1009 35.58 33.04 33.45
CA PRO A 1009 35.07 34.33 33.85
C PRO A 1009 34.20 34.19 35.11
N GLY A 1010 34.71 34.71 36.23
CA GLY A 1010 33.91 35.07 37.41
C GLY A 1010 33.41 33.92 38.28
N LYS A 1011 34.26 33.39 39.16
CA LYS A 1011 33.96 33.00 40.56
C LYS A 1011 35.20 32.35 41.17
N GLY A 1012 35.73 32.93 42.25
CA GLY A 1012 36.69 32.21 43.09
C GLY A 1012 36.07 30.90 43.57
N TRP A 1013 36.91 29.86 43.75
CA TRP A 1013 36.51 28.58 44.37
C TRP A 1013 36.05 28.73 45.83
N GLU A 1014 35.95 29.97 46.32
CA GLU A 1014 35.39 30.38 47.61
C GLU A 1014 34.03 29.74 47.91
N ARG A 1015 33.16 29.54 46.91
CA ARG A 1015 31.86 28.90 47.12
C ARG A 1015 32.02 27.44 47.55
N GLU A 1016 32.85 26.68 46.86
CA GLU A 1016 33.08 25.26 47.19
C GLU A 1016 33.94 25.11 48.44
N ALA A 1017 34.90 26.00 48.66
CA ALA A 1017 35.67 26.09 49.90
C ALA A 1017 34.76 26.40 51.10
N ALA A 1018 33.82 27.34 50.96
CA ALA A 1018 32.85 27.68 52.00
C ALA A 1018 31.91 26.51 52.30
N VAL A 1019 31.45 25.77 51.29
CA VAL A 1019 30.60 24.58 51.46
C VAL A 1019 31.36 23.46 52.19
N MET A 1020 32.59 23.14 51.76
CA MET A 1020 33.43 22.14 52.42
C MET A 1020 33.76 22.51 53.88
N VAL A 1021 34.13 23.77 54.13
CA VAL A 1021 34.39 24.29 55.48
C VAL A 1021 33.13 24.24 56.34
N ALA A 1022 31.97 24.65 55.81
CA ALA A 1022 30.71 24.64 56.55
C ALA A 1022 30.30 23.22 56.96
N VAL A 1023 30.54 22.23 56.10
CA VAL A 1023 30.24 20.82 56.40
C VAL A 1023 31.12 20.27 57.53
N VAL A 1024 32.41 20.61 57.56
CA VAL A 1024 33.33 20.08 58.58
C VAL A 1024 33.26 20.86 59.89
N VAL A 1025 33.11 22.18 59.82
CA VAL A 1025 33.15 23.07 60.98
C VAL A 1025 31.76 23.34 61.58
N GLY A 1026 30.70 23.31 60.77
CA GLY A 1026 29.32 23.55 61.21
C GLY A 1026 28.86 22.63 62.36
N PRO A 1027 29.12 21.31 62.31
CA PRO A 1027 28.78 20.37 63.39
C PRO A 1027 29.57 20.58 64.71
N LEU A 1028 30.67 21.33 64.69
CA LEU A 1028 31.54 21.52 65.87
C LEU A 1028 30.93 22.47 66.91
N GLY A 1029 29.79 23.10 66.61
CA GLY A 1029 29.16 24.10 67.46
C GLY A 1029 29.89 25.45 67.41
N ARG A 1030 29.26 26.51 67.96
CA ARG A 1030 29.92 27.80 68.13
C ARG A 1030 30.98 27.74 69.20
#